data_AF-N9LFL9-F1
#
_entry.id   AF-N9LFL9-F1
#
_cell.length_a   1.000
_cell.length_b   1.000
_cell.length_c   1.000
_cell.angle_alpha   90.00
_cell.angle_beta   90.00
_cell.angle_gamma   90.00
#
_symmetry.space_group_name_H-M   'P 1'
#
loop_
_entity.id
_entity.type
_entity.pdbx_description
1 polymer ?
#
loop_
_entity_poly.entity_id
_entity_poly.type
_entity_poly.pdbx_seq_one_letter_code
_entity_poly.pdbx_strand_id
1 'polypeptide(L)'
;MEKLQQFAIGQRWLSDTETELGLGVLIDVDERSISILFPKSDETRVYARNNAPLTRIIFNVKDEVQDQEGIKWIVESIEDRHGVLRYDVVRTLENDEQERKALNETRIGAQIQLSKPLERLLASQVDYKEWYDLRIEAMLLQAQMHTSPLRGFLGARVGLIPHQLYIAHEVGKRFAPRVLLADEVGLGKTIEAGLIIHQQLKTGRSERILILVPDSLQYQWMIEMRRRFNLQFSLFDLTRTASIKEHDPDLNPFLTEQCIIASVDLMVDHDDLREQAIEAGFDLLVVDEAHHLMWSEEEGGNDRYDLVEELSEQTAGVLLLTATPEQLGVESHFARLRLLDPQRFSSLDRFLDEEEQYQQTAKIAEVLMSDEALTEEHLAALEGLLGHRIDDQPEHRMRAIHELLDRHGTGRILFRNTREAIQGFPGRDCQPAPLPAPEDWSFDGKMREQMWPEEGQLDGAWMENDPRVPWLMEVLRKDLKHKKVLLIARSGPVVEALENVLRLHAGIRTAMFHEGMSLLERDQAAAYFAEESYGAQILLCSEIGSEGRNFQFASDLILFDLPANPDVLEQRIGRLDRIGQENRIQIHVPYLIGTAQERMFRWYNEALNIFSSISPTAQTLQENFIVELKDCLLADQGQTFEDLLEEVNVQRQALEAELQAGRDRLLEYNSCRPVVAQGIVQALEDYDDNTTLPMFVKRFMSSTNIDFDEQSNGTVIIKPTDQMQVQGITLDEEGMTATFYRDQAQIREDAQYLTLEHPFIESVMEMIRTQSFGSTNVALLKSNALKQGSVLLEVWFKVDVVAPKALNLPSSLPKQLIRVLLSENGQDLSAKIDPSILRPYLHHLDGNSCRQVVKARRDVIETRYAQALDIAKTSLPELMQQAKEHYSGKWQYEIDRLSYLKQFNPSIREDEIERLQKFQKEGLGLLDGLSVTPEAIQVLVVVKP
;
A
#
# COMPACT_ATOMS: atom_id res chain seq x y z
N MET A 1 38.80 5.00 -9.23
CA MET A 1 39.26 4.07 -8.18
C MET A 1 39.20 4.81 -6.85
N GLU A 2 38.17 4.47 -6.08
CA GLU A 2 38.04 4.54 -4.62
C GLU A 2 38.70 5.71 -3.88
N LYS A 3 37.92 6.78 -3.69
CA LYS A 3 37.76 7.31 -2.34
C LYS A 3 36.42 6.77 -1.83
N LEU A 4 36.44 5.55 -1.31
CA LEU A 4 35.39 5.08 -0.40
C LEU A 4 35.17 6.19 0.65
N GLN A 5 33.92 6.60 0.85
CA GLN A 5 33.53 7.56 1.89
C GLN A 5 34.13 7.09 3.23
N GLN A 6 35.15 7.79 3.72
CA GLN A 6 35.79 7.42 4.96
C GLN A 6 34.98 8.01 6.11
N PHE A 7 34.08 7.19 6.65
CA PHE A 7 33.30 7.50 7.86
C PHE A 7 34.24 7.64 9.06
N ALA A 8 34.11 8.75 9.79
CA ALA A 8 34.90 9.03 11.00
C ALA A 8 34.01 9.62 12.09
N ILE A 9 34.19 9.15 13.33
CA ILE A 9 33.39 9.62 14.46
C ILE A 9 33.54 11.13 14.62
N GLY A 10 32.41 11.83 14.73
CA GLY A 10 32.30 13.28 14.82
C GLY A 10 31.89 13.97 13.53
N GLN A 11 31.87 13.26 12.39
CA GLN A 11 31.39 13.81 11.12
C GLN A 11 29.92 14.21 11.18
N ARG A 12 29.56 15.26 10.44
CA ARG A 12 28.20 15.77 10.28
C ARG A 12 27.56 15.30 8.97
N TRP A 13 26.43 14.61 9.08
CA TRP A 13 25.71 14.00 7.96
C TRP A 13 24.24 14.39 7.98
N LEU A 14 23.62 14.40 6.82
CA LEU A 14 22.19 14.58 6.62
C LEU A 14 21.61 13.24 6.17
N SER A 15 20.44 12.86 6.69
CA SER A 15 19.68 11.74 6.14
C SER A 15 18.96 12.20 4.88
N ASP A 16 19.20 11.53 3.76
CA ASP A 16 18.57 11.82 2.47
C ASP A 16 17.08 11.42 2.46
N THR A 17 16.70 10.47 3.32
CA THR A 17 15.32 10.01 3.50
C THR A 17 14.57 10.79 4.58
N GLU A 18 15.27 11.39 5.54
CA GLU A 18 14.69 11.99 6.74
C GLU A 18 15.31 13.37 7.04
N THR A 19 15.23 14.28 6.07
CA THR A 19 15.85 15.61 6.18
C THR A 19 15.26 16.47 7.31
N GLU A 20 14.07 16.15 7.83
CA GLU A 20 13.45 16.80 8.99
C GLU A 20 14.24 16.64 10.31
N LEU A 21 14.99 15.53 10.46
CA LEU A 21 15.85 15.23 11.61
C LEU A 21 17.00 16.24 11.75
N GLY A 22 17.29 16.98 10.67
CA GLY A 22 18.35 17.98 10.63
C GLY A 22 19.74 17.36 10.52
N LEU A 23 20.75 18.10 10.97
CA LEU A 23 22.14 17.64 10.86
C LEU A 23 22.46 16.62 11.96
N GLY A 24 22.77 15.39 11.55
CA GLY A 24 23.21 14.30 12.41
C GLY A 24 24.72 14.30 12.68
N VAL A 25 25.15 13.75 13.81
CA VAL A 25 26.56 13.51 14.17
C VAL A 25 26.80 12.02 14.11
N LEU A 26 27.79 11.60 13.33
CA LEU A 26 28.27 10.23 13.33
C LEU A 26 28.93 9.94 14.69
N ILE A 27 28.29 9.11 15.50
CA ILE A 27 28.74 8.78 16.85
C ILE A 27 29.46 7.43 16.93
N ASP A 28 29.18 6.53 15.98
CA ASP A 28 29.79 5.21 15.91
C ASP A 28 29.96 4.71 14.47
N VAL A 29 31.01 3.93 14.22
CA VAL A 29 31.35 3.36 12.91
C VAL A 29 31.82 1.94 13.10
N ASP A 30 31.07 0.99 12.55
CA ASP A 30 31.40 -0.43 12.52
C ASP A 30 31.78 -0.90 11.10
N GLU A 31 32.14 -2.17 10.94
CA GLU A 31 32.47 -2.75 9.63
C GLU A 31 31.28 -2.70 8.66
N ARG A 32 30.05 -2.88 9.16
CA ARG A 32 28.83 -2.98 8.31
C ARG A 32 27.79 -1.89 8.57
N SER A 33 27.89 -1.14 9.66
CA SER A 33 26.90 -0.13 10.03
C SER A 33 27.56 1.17 10.51
N ILE A 34 26.76 2.24 10.54
CA ILE A 34 27.14 3.55 11.08
C ILE A 34 25.98 4.11 11.89
N SER A 35 26.28 4.68 13.05
CA SER A 35 25.27 5.23 13.96
C SER A 35 25.34 6.76 13.96
N ILE A 36 24.23 7.40 13.61
CA ILE A 36 24.12 8.85 13.54
C ILE A 36 23.11 9.35 14.57
N LEU A 37 23.58 10.18 15.49
CA LEU A 37 22.74 10.92 16.44
C LEU A 37 22.24 12.20 15.78
N PHE A 38 20.93 12.39 15.70
CA PHE A 38 20.29 13.62 15.25
C PHE A 38 19.87 14.47 16.46
N PRO A 39 20.68 15.47 16.88
CA PRO A 39 20.46 16.16 18.16
C PRO A 39 19.21 17.05 18.18
N LYS A 40 18.60 17.30 17.03
CA LYS A 40 17.39 18.12 16.91
C LYS A 40 16.12 17.33 17.22
N SER A 41 16.04 16.08 16.78
CA SER A 41 14.94 15.16 17.05
C SER A 41 15.20 14.27 18.26
N ASP A 42 16.43 14.26 18.79
CA ASP A 42 16.90 13.35 19.84
C ASP A 42 16.80 11.86 19.45
N GLU A 43 16.98 11.59 18.15
CA GLU A 43 16.92 10.24 17.59
C GLU A 43 18.30 9.76 17.17
N THR A 44 18.57 8.46 17.37
CA THR A 44 19.77 7.80 16.82
C THR A 44 19.33 6.84 15.74
N ARG A 45 19.92 6.95 14.55
CA ARG A 45 19.66 6.06 13.43
C ARG A 45 20.91 5.25 13.10
N VAL A 46 20.72 3.96 12.89
CA VAL A 46 21.78 3.04 12.45
C VAL A 46 21.54 2.71 10.99
N TYR A 47 22.52 2.98 10.15
CA TYR A 47 22.44 2.73 8.70
C TYR A 47 23.45 1.68 8.29
N ALA A 48 23.09 0.85 7.31
CA ALA A 48 24.03 -0.07 6.67
C ALA A 48 25.07 0.73 5.85
N ARG A 49 26.36 0.52 6.14
CA ARG A 49 27.48 1.31 5.62
C ARG A 49 27.58 1.36 4.08
N ASN A 50 27.16 0.29 3.40
CA ASN A 50 27.27 0.16 1.94
C ASN A 50 26.13 0.85 1.18
N ASN A 51 25.02 1.18 1.84
CA ASN A 51 23.84 1.77 1.20
C ASN A 51 23.15 2.80 2.11
N ALA A 52 23.92 3.51 2.94
CA ALA A 52 23.38 4.50 3.85
C ALA A 52 22.90 5.70 3.03
N PRO A 53 21.59 6.07 3.08
CA PRO A 53 21.05 7.23 2.38
C PRO A 53 21.46 8.50 3.14
N LEU A 54 22.76 8.80 3.14
CA LEU A 54 23.34 9.88 3.92
C LEU A 54 24.21 10.77 3.04
N THR A 55 23.93 12.07 3.09
CA THR A 55 24.78 13.09 2.46
C THR A 55 25.70 13.74 3.48
N ARG A 56 27.01 13.75 3.20
CA ARG A 56 28.01 14.45 4.03
C ARG A 56 27.87 15.96 3.85
N ILE A 57 27.71 16.68 4.95
CA ILE A 57 27.62 18.15 4.92
C ILE A 57 28.98 18.77 5.25
N ILE A 58 29.46 19.64 4.36
CA ILE A 58 30.70 20.41 4.49
C ILE A 58 30.38 21.88 4.23
N PHE A 59 30.73 22.75 5.17
CA PHE A 59 30.57 24.19 5.02
C PHE A 59 31.81 24.80 4.35
N ASN A 60 31.62 25.72 3.43
CA ASN A 60 32.70 26.38 2.70
C ASN A 60 33.11 27.70 3.37
N VAL A 61 34.28 28.21 3.00
CA VAL A 61 34.73 29.54 3.42
C VAL A 61 33.70 30.60 2.98
N LYS A 62 33.28 31.44 3.93
CA LYS A 62 32.18 32.43 3.88
C LYS A 62 30.76 31.91 4.15
N ASP A 63 30.57 30.62 4.39
CA ASP A 63 29.25 30.11 4.79
C ASP A 63 28.92 30.55 6.23
N GLU A 64 27.64 30.79 6.51
CA GLU A 64 27.12 31.06 7.86
C GLU A 64 26.80 29.74 8.57
N VAL A 65 27.35 29.55 9.77
CA VAL A 65 27.10 28.38 10.62
C VAL A 65 26.63 28.82 11.99
N GLN A 66 25.76 28.04 12.63
CA GLN A 66 25.42 28.22 14.04
C GLN A 66 26.19 27.24 14.92
N ASP A 67 26.58 27.65 16.12
CA ASP A 67 27.03 26.71 17.15
C ASP A 67 25.84 26.13 17.94
N GLN A 68 26.11 25.20 18.86
CA GLN A 68 25.08 24.56 19.70
C GLN A 68 24.31 25.54 20.60
N GLU A 69 24.85 26.73 20.85
CA GLU A 69 24.20 27.79 21.64
C GLU A 69 23.32 28.70 20.76
N GLY A 70 23.21 28.41 19.46
CA GLY A 70 22.44 29.18 18.49
C GLY A 70 23.15 30.44 17.99
N ILE A 71 24.42 30.65 18.35
CA ILE A 71 25.20 31.81 17.92
C ILE A 71 25.65 31.62 16.48
N LYS A 72 25.44 32.64 15.64
CA LYS A 72 25.83 32.67 14.23
C LYS A 72 27.28 33.09 14.04
N TRP A 73 27.97 32.42 13.14
CA TRP A 73 29.37 32.66 12.77
C TRP A 73 29.57 32.51 11.26
N ILE A 74 30.60 33.16 10.70
CA ILE A 74 31.01 33.05 9.30
C ILE A 74 32.32 32.28 9.21
N VAL A 75 32.43 31.29 8.33
CA VAL A 75 33.66 30.48 8.17
C VAL A 75 34.78 31.28 7.47
N GLU A 76 35.94 31.46 8.11
CA GLU A 76 37.16 32.08 7.53
C GLU A 76 38.11 31.03 6.91
N SER A 77 38.30 29.89 7.57
CA SER A 77 39.14 28.78 7.08
C SER A 77 38.68 27.42 7.58
N ILE A 78 39.13 26.37 6.90
CA ILE A 78 38.76 24.97 7.17
C ILE A 78 40.05 24.15 7.30
N GLU A 79 40.16 23.36 8.35
CA GLU A 79 41.26 22.44 8.61
C GLU A 79 40.70 21.01 8.73
N ASP A 80 41.18 20.08 7.90
CA ASP A 80 40.86 18.65 8.02
C ASP A 80 41.80 17.99 9.02
N ARG A 81 41.24 17.37 10.06
CA ARG A 81 41.97 16.59 11.06
C ARG A 81 41.45 15.16 11.06
N HIS A 82 42.11 14.30 10.30
CA HIS A 82 41.82 12.86 10.23
C HIS A 82 40.37 12.54 9.79
N GLY A 83 39.83 13.30 8.82
CA GLY A 83 38.48 13.10 8.29
C GLY A 83 37.38 13.84 9.04
N VAL A 84 37.72 14.56 10.12
CA VAL A 84 36.83 15.44 10.88
C VAL A 84 37.24 16.90 10.65
N LEU A 85 36.29 17.76 10.32
CA LEU A 85 36.56 19.15 9.96
C LEU A 85 36.55 20.09 11.17
N ARG A 86 37.49 21.03 11.18
CA ARG A 86 37.53 22.18 12.09
C ARG A 86 37.38 23.46 11.29
N TYR A 87 36.44 24.30 11.71
CA TYR A 87 36.12 25.57 11.08
C TYR A 87 36.64 26.72 11.97
N ASP A 88 37.52 27.55 11.42
CA ASP A 88 37.81 28.85 12.03
C ASP A 88 36.72 29.81 11.59
N VAL A 89 36.01 30.38 12.55
CA VAL A 89 34.82 31.19 12.31
C VAL A 89 34.92 32.55 12.97
N VAL A 90 34.27 33.55 12.38
CA VAL A 90 34.25 34.95 12.85
C VAL A 90 32.81 35.47 12.97
N ARG A 91 32.54 36.27 14.00
CA ARG A 91 31.31 37.07 14.11
C ARG A 91 31.65 38.52 14.40
N THR A 92 30.81 39.45 13.97
CA THR A 92 30.94 40.88 14.27
C THR A 92 29.92 41.25 15.35
N LEU A 93 30.38 41.83 16.46
CA LEU A 93 29.54 42.25 17.58
C LEU A 93 28.92 43.63 17.33
N GLU A 94 27.92 44.03 18.12
CA GLU A 94 27.22 45.33 17.98
C GLU A 94 28.14 46.56 18.14
N ASN A 95 29.33 46.37 18.70
CA ASN A 95 30.37 47.38 18.87
C ASN A 95 31.43 47.40 17.75
N ASP A 96 31.16 46.73 16.61
CA ASP A 96 32.10 46.53 15.48
C ASP A 96 33.38 45.74 15.82
N GLU A 97 33.45 45.08 16.98
CA GLU A 97 34.55 44.17 17.30
C GLU A 97 34.34 42.80 16.65
N GLN A 98 35.41 42.23 16.08
CA GLN A 98 35.40 40.90 15.51
C GLN A 98 35.83 39.87 16.55
N GLU A 99 34.96 38.91 16.81
CA GLU A 99 35.25 37.75 17.64
C GLU A 99 35.51 36.54 16.76
N ARG A 100 36.64 35.88 16.99
CA ARG A 100 37.03 34.66 16.28
C ARG A 100 36.95 33.46 17.22
N LYS A 101 36.44 32.35 16.71
CA LYS A 101 36.30 31.09 17.44
C LYS A 101 36.65 29.96 16.50
N ALA A 102 37.25 28.89 17.03
CA ALA A 102 37.43 27.67 16.26
C ALA A 102 36.36 26.66 16.69
N LEU A 103 35.54 26.21 15.75
CA LEU A 103 34.48 25.24 15.95
C LEU A 103 34.86 23.91 15.31
N ASN A 104 34.92 22.85 16.11
CA ASN A 104 34.91 21.50 15.55
C ASN A 104 33.53 21.23 14.98
N GLU A 105 33.44 20.44 13.91
CA GLU A 105 32.16 20.16 13.27
C GLU A 105 31.10 19.54 14.19
N THR A 106 31.50 18.82 15.23
CA THR A 106 30.61 18.29 16.28
C THR A 106 29.89 19.37 17.08
N ARG A 107 30.44 20.59 17.12
CA ARG A 107 29.88 21.75 17.83
C ARG A 107 29.05 22.67 16.93
N ILE A 108 28.87 22.32 15.67
CA ILE A 108 27.92 23.00 14.78
C ILE A 108 26.51 22.60 15.18
N GLY A 109 25.63 23.57 15.34
CA GLY A 109 24.21 23.38 15.65
C GLY A 109 23.53 22.45 14.64
N ALA A 110 22.46 21.77 15.07
CA ALA A 110 21.74 20.80 14.24
C ALA A 110 20.85 21.45 13.16
N GLN A 111 20.73 22.78 13.17
CA GLN A 111 19.86 23.54 12.28
C GLN A 111 20.62 23.90 11.00
N ILE A 112 20.29 23.22 9.90
CA ILE A 112 20.79 23.60 8.57
C ILE A 112 19.90 24.70 8.04
N GLN A 113 20.49 25.86 7.73
CA GLN A 113 19.94 26.75 6.72
C GLN A 113 20.55 26.33 5.39
N LEU A 114 19.80 25.57 4.59
CA LEU A 114 20.13 25.37 3.18
C LEU A 114 20.30 26.78 2.58
N SER A 115 21.35 26.97 1.78
CA SER A 115 21.74 28.28 1.22
C SER A 115 20.50 29.07 0.81
N LYS A 116 20.21 30.18 1.48
CA LYS A 116 18.92 30.86 1.30
C LYS A 116 18.77 31.25 -0.16
N PRO A 117 17.59 31.12 -0.80
CA PRO A 117 17.40 31.51 -2.19
C PRO A 117 17.92 32.92 -2.51
N LEU A 118 17.77 33.85 -1.56
CA LEU A 118 18.34 35.20 -1.67
C LEU A 118 19.88 35.17 -1.77
N GLU A 119 20.58 34.45 -0.89
CA GLU A 119 22.05 34.40 -0.85
C GLU A 119 22.61 33.82 -2.17
N ARG A 120 21.99 32.74 -2.68
CA ARG A 120 22.31 32.16 -3.99
C ARG A 120 22.13 33.17 -5.12
N LEU A 121 20.96 33.82 -5.14
CA LEU A 121 20.64 34.83 -6.15
C LEU A 121 21.66 35.98 -6.13
N LEU A 122 21.98 36.52 -4.95
CA LEU A 122 22.95 37.60 -4.76
C LEU A 122 24.38 37.18 -5.13
N ALA A 123 24.73 35.90 -4.91
CA ALA A 123 25.95 35.28 -5.40
C ALA A 123 25.92 35.01 -6.92
N SER A 124 24.87 35.45 -7.62
CA SER A 124 24.68 35.28 -9.06
C SER A 124 24.59 33.81 -9.50
N GLN A 125 24.18 32.93 -8.59
CA GLN A 125 23.71 31.60 -8.92
C GLN A 125 22.24 31.74 -9.31
N VAL A 126 21.95 31.56 -10.59
CA VAL A 126 20.61 31.71 -11.16
C VAL A 126 20.32 30.43 -11.94
N ASP A 127 19.20 29.78 -11.61
CA ASP A 127 18.77 28.56 -12.25
C ASP A 127 17.98 28.85 -13.54
N TYR A 128 17.87 27.85 -14.41
CA TYR A 128 17.04 27.94 -15.61
C TYR A 128 15.57 28.16 -15.24
N LYS A 129 14.86 28.91 -16.09
CA LYS A 129 13.42 29.17 -15.90
C LYS A 129 12.63 27.87 -15.73
N GLU A 130 12.95 26.86 -16.52
CA GLU A 130 12.24 25.58 -16.48
C GLU A 130 12.39 24.87 -15.14
N TRP A 131 13.60 24.88 -14.54
CA TRP A 131 13.85 24.30 -13.22
C TRP A 131 13.09 25.04 -12.12
N TYR A 132 13.02 26.37 -12.21
CA TYR A 132 12.22 27.19 -11.31
C TYR A 132 10.74 26.84 -11.41
N ASP A 133 10.20 26.76 -12.63
CA ASP A 133 8.80 26.42 -12.85
C ASP A 133 8.47 25.01 -12.31
N LEU A 134 9.36 24.03 -12.55
CA LEU A 134 9.26 22.67 -12.01
C LEU A 134 9.30 22.65 -10.48
N ARG A 135 10.16 23.45 -9.83
CA ARG A 135 10.20 23.54 -8.36
C ARG A 135 8.86 24.01 -7.80
N ILE A 136 8.31 25.09 -8.37
CA ILE A 136 7.02 25.63 -7.92
C ILE A 136 5.88 24.62 -8.13
N GLU A 137 5.87 23.95 -9.28
CA GLU A 137 4.85 22.93 -9.61
C GLU A 137 4.93 21.72 -8.68
N ALA A 138 6.13 21.22 -8.39
CA ALA A 138 6.36 20.15 -7.42
C ALA A 138 5.80 20.51 -6.03
N MET A 139 6.11 21.72 -5.54
CA MET A 139 5.62 22.19 -4.25
C MET A 139 4.08 22.29 -4.21
N LEU A 140 3.45 22.72 -5.31
CA LEU A 140 1.99 22.80 -5.40
C LEU A 140 1.33 21.41 -5.42
N LEU A 141 1.90 20.45 -6.16
CA LEU A 141 1.44 19.06 -6.20
C LEU A 141 1.53 18.41 -4.81
N GLN A 142 2.64 18.59 -4.10
CA GLN A 142 2.80 18.08 -2.74
C GLN A 142 1.80 18.70 -1.76
N ALA A 143 1.58 20.03 -1.85
CA ALA A 143 0.65 20.73 -0.98
C ALA A 143 -0.80 20.25 -1.17
N GLN A 144 -1.21 20.00 -2.42
CA GLN A 144 -2.52 19.41 -2.73
C GLN A 144 -2.63 17.97 -2.19
N MET A 145 -1.55 17.20 -2.28
CA MET A 145 -1.55 15.80 -1.86
C MET A 145 -1.66 15.64 -0.34
N HIS A 146 -1.02 16.50 0.44
CA HIS A 146 -1.06 16.43 1.90
C HIS A 146 -2.47 16.64 2.49
N THR A 147 -3.32 17.42 1.83
CA THR A 147 -4.71 17.69 2.26
C THR A 147 -5.73 16.79 1.56
N SER A 148 -5.29 16.01 0.57
CA SER A 148 -6.18 15.12 -0.19
C SER A 148 -6.70 13.96 0.67
N PRO A 149 -8.00 13.63 0.61
CA PRO A 149 -8.55 12.43 1.23
C PRO A 149 -8.08 11.13 0.56
N LEU A 150 -7.48 11.22 -0.64
CA LEU A 150 -6.95 10.10 -1.41
C LEU A 150 -5.51 9.71 -1.00
N ARG A 151 -4.90 10.40 -0.04
CA ARG A 151 -3.57 10.05 0.45
C ARG A 151 -3.58 8.64 1.05
N GLY A 152 -2.69 7.80 0.53
CA GLY A 152 -2.60 6.38 0.79
C GLY A 152 -3.30 5.48 -0.24
N PHE A 153 -4.05 6.03 -1.20
CA PHE A 153 -4.79 5.25 -2.21
C PHE A 153 -4.20 5.34 -3.62
N LEU A 154 -3.45 6.39 -3.93
CA LEU A 154 -3.00 6.66 -5.30
C LEU A 154 -1.89 5.70 -5.72
N GLY A 155 -0.98 5.37 -4.80
CA GLY A 155 0.18 4.51 -5.06
C GLY A 155 -0.16 3.08 -5.47
N ALA A 156 -1.36 2.59 -5.13
CA ALA A 156 -1.70 1.19 -5.31
C ALA A 156 -2.09 0.85 -6.76
N ARG A 157 -1.44 -0.15 -7.34
CA ARG A 157 -1.72 -0.75 -8.66
C ARG A 157 -2.84 -1.79 -8.56
N VAL A 158 -4.03 -1.33 -8.21
CA VAL A 158 -5.23 -2.16 -8.02
C VAL A 158 -6.42 -1.60 -8.80
N GLY A 159 -7.42 -2.46 -9.03
CA GLY A 159 -8.71 -2.08 -9.58
C GLY A 159 -9.48 -1.17 -8.64
N LEU A 160 -10.31 -0.29 -9.20
CA LEU A 160 -11.17 0.60 -8.41
C LEU A 160 -12.44 -0.14 -7.97
N ILE A 161 -12.26 -1.15 -7.12
CA ILE A 161 -13.35 -1.98 -6.63
C ILE A 161 -13.98 -1.31 -5.40
N PRO A 162 -15.29 -0.97 -5.43
CA PRO A 162 -15.90 -0.11 -4.41
C PRO A 162 -15.77 -0.64 -2.97
N HIS A 163 -16.05 -1.93 -2.72
CA HIS A 163 -16.02 -2.47 -1.36
C HIS A 163 -14.61 -2.48 -0.76
N GLN A 164 -13.60 -2.84 -1.56
CA GLN A 164 -12.20 -2.84 -1.13
C GLN A 164 -11.74 -1.43 -0.73
N LEU A 165 -12.05 -0.43 -1.57
CA LEU A 165 -11.69 0.96 -1.32
C LEU A 165 -12.41 1.52 -0.09
N TYR A 166 -13.69 1.16 0.10
CA TYR A 166 -14.46 1.59 1.26
C TYR A 166 -13.88 1.02 2.56
N ILE A 167 -13.62 -0.29 2.64
CA ILE A 167 -13.02 -0.93 3.81
C ILE A 167 -11.67 -0.27 4.12
N ALA A 168 -10.79 -0.17 3.12
CA ALA A 168 -9.49 0.42 3.30
C ALA A 168 -9.58 1.88 3.79
N HIS A 169 -10.58 2.64 3.33
CA HIS A 169 -10.78 4.03 3.72
C HIS A 169 -11.30 4.19 5.15
N GLU A 170 -12.26 3.36 5.55
CA GLU A 170 -12.81 3.36 6.90
C GLU A 170 -11.81 2.84 7.94
N VAL A 171 -11.02 1.82 7.58
CA VAL A 171 -10.04 1.21 8.48
C VAL A 171 -8.72 1.98 8.50
N GLY A 172 -8.18 2.39 7.34
CA GLY A 172 -6.89 3.09 7.22
C GLY A 172 -6.90 4.54 7.74
N LYS A 173 -8.06 5.13 8.00
CA LYS A 173 -8.18 6.42 8.70
C LYS A 173 -7.99 6.31 10.21
N ARG A 174 -8.24 5.14 10.80
CA ARG A 174 -8.12 4.92 12.24
C ARG A 174 -6.64 5.00 12.64
N PHE A 175 -6.38 5.51 13.84
CA PHE A 175 -5.01 5.64 14.33
C PHE A 175 -4.34 4.26 14.54
N ALA A 176 -5.05 3.35 15.21
CA ALA A 176 -4.59 1.98 15.46
C ALA A 176 -5.75 1.02 15.13
N PRO A 177 -5.89 0.59 13.86
CA PRO A 177 -7.01 -0.25 13.46
C PRO A 177 -6.89 -1.65 14.09
N ARG A 178 -7.94 -2.10 14.77
CA ARG A 178 -8.11 -3.48 15.22
C ARG A 178 -9.34 -4.07 14.52
N VAL A 179 -9.12 -4.89 13.49
CA VAL A 179 -10.16 -5.31 12.54
C VAL A 179 -9.97 -6.76 12.09
N LEU A 180 -11.08 -7.49 11.98
CA LEU A 180 -11.20 -8.79 11.31
C LEU A 180 -11.79 -8.58 9.91
N LEU A 181 -11.00 -8.88 8.88
CA LEU A 181 -11.43 -8.94 7.49
C LEU A 181 -11.85 -10.38 7.17
N ALA A 182 -13.15 -10.61 7.13
CA ALA A 182 -13.79 -11.91 6.95
C ALA A 182 -14.52 -12.04 5.60
N ASP A 183 -14.16 -11.21 4.64
CA ASP A 183 -14.67 -11.26 3.27
C ASP A 183 -14.51 -12.66 2.67
N GLU A 184 -15.49 -13.09 1.86
CA GLU A 184 -15.43 -14.36 1.14
C GLU A 184 -14.18 -14.49 0.25
N VAL A 185 -13.82 -15.73 -0.07
CA VAL A 185 -12.65 -16.04 -0.89
C VAL A 185 -12.76 -15.34 -2.25
N GLY A 186 -11.67 -14.70 -2.67
CA GLY A 186 -11.58 -13.99 -3.96
C GLY A 186 -12.11 -12.55 -3.96
N LEU A 187 -12.60 -12.03 -2.82
CA LEU A 187 -13.05 -10.63 -2.70
C LEU A 187 -11.92 -9.61 -2.48
N GLY A 188 -10.69 -10.08 -2.18
CA GLY A 188 -9.50 -9.24 -2.15
C GLY A 188 -9.01 -8.80 -0.78
N LYS A 189 -9.15 -9.64 0.27
CA LYS A 189 -8.62 -9.37 1.62
C LYS A 189 -7.16 -8.89 1.65
N THR A 190 -6.28 -9.53 0.86
CA THR A 190 -4.87 -9.12 0.76
C THR A 190 -4.72 -7.72 0.13
N ILE A 191 -5.59 -7.36 -0.81
CA ILE A 191 -5.62 -6.02 -1.41
C ILE A 191 -6.09 -4.99 -0.38
N GLU A 192 -7.15 -5.28 0.36
CA GLU A 192 -7.67 -4.43 1.43
C GLU A 192 -6.59 -4.19 2.50
N ALA A 193 -5.95 -5.24 2.99
CA ALA A 193 -4.86 -5.14 3.94
C ALA A 193 -3.69 -4.32 3.39
N GLY A 194 -3.29 -4.55 2.13
CA GLY A 194 -2.25 -3.77 1.46
C GLY A 194 -2.59 -2.28 1.33
N LEU A 195 -3.85 -1.94 1.00
CA LEU A 195 -4.32 -0.55 0.96
C LEU A 195 -4.31 0.10 2.36
N ILE A 196 -4.73 -0.63 3.39
CA ILE A 196 -4.69 -0.15 4.79
C ILE A 196 -3.24 0.10 5.20
N ILE A 197 -2.34 -0.87 4.98
CA ILE A 197 -0.90 -0.75 5.27
C ILE A 197 -0.31 0.46 4.54
N HIS A 198 -0.57 0.58 3.24
CA HIS A 198 -0.06 1.68 2.43
C HIS A 198 -0.56 3.03 2.96
N GLN A 199 -1.84 3.14 3.32
CA GLN A 199 -2.37 4.35 3.92
C GLN A 199 -1.78 4.66 5.30
N GLN A 200 -1.61 3.67 6.18
CA GLN A 200 -0.99 3.84 7.50
C GLN A 200 0.45 4.36 7.38
N LEU A 201 1.25 3.79 6.47
CA LEU A 201 2.61 4.23 6.17
C LEU A 201 2.64 5.64 5.56
N LYS A 202 1.86 5.89 4.51
CA LYS A 202 1.86 7.20 3.81
C LYS A 202 1.34 8.34 4.69
N THR A 203 0.54 8.04 5.71
CA THR A 203 0.05 9.01 6.68
C THR A 203 0.90 9.08 7.95
N GLY A 204 1.93 8.25 8.08
CA GLY A 204 2.88 8.22 9.20
C GLY A 204 2.30 7.67 10.50
N ARG A 205 1.15 6.99 10.44
CA ARG A 205 0.47 6.43 11.62
C ARG A 205 1.09 5.11 12.09
N SER A 206 1.73 4.39 11.16
CA SER A 206 2.55 3.22 11.45
C SER A 206 3.88 3.37 10.71
N GLU A 207 4.96 2.93 11.34
CA GLU A 207 6.29 2.84 10.76
C GLU A 207 6.76 1.38 10.74
N ARG A 208 6.42 0.62 11.78
CA ARG A 208 6.81 -0.78 11.97
C ARG A 208 5.64 -1.72 11.77
N ILE A 209 5.76 -2.62 10.80
CA ILE A 209 4.68 -3.54 10.40
C ILE A 209 5.21 -4.96 10.37
N LEU A 210 4.51 -5.86 11.06
CA LEU A 210 4.76 -7.30 11.03
C LEU A 210 3.59 -8.00 10.35
N ILE A 211 3.88 -8.75 9.29
CA ILE A 211 2.93 -9.61 8.60
C ILE A 211 3.28 -11.07 8.94
N LEU A 212 2.37 -11.75 9.63
CA LEU A 212 2.45 -13.17 9.94
C LEU A 212 1.57 -13.96 8.97
N VAL A 213 2.18 -14.88 8.25
CA VAL A 213 1.52 -15.70 7.22
C VAL A 213 1.99 -17.14 7.30
N PRO A 214 1.24 -18.11 6.77
CA PRO A 214 1.75 -19.45 6.50
C PRO A 214 3.00 -19.44 5.60
N ASP A 215 3.89 -20.43 5.74
CA ASP A 215 5.14 -20.54 4.96
C ASP A 215 4.93 -20.45 3.44
N SER A 216 3.87 -21.06 2.94
CA SER A 216 3.51 -21.05 1.52
C SER A 216 3.17 -19.65 1.00
N LEU A 217 2.71 -18.73 1.85
CA LEU A 217 2.20 -17.42 1.45
C LEU A 217 3.23 -16.29 1.58
N GLN A 218 4.37 -16.50 2.23
CA GLN A 218 5.40 -15.46 2.46
C GLN A 218 5.83 -14.76 1.16
N TYR A 219 6.19 -15.53 0.14
CA TYR A 219 6.64 -14.99 -1.14
C TYR A 219 5.51 -14.26 -1.89
N GLN A 220 4.28 -14.76 -1.81
CA GLN A 220 3.12 -14.10 -2.40
C GLN A 220 2.93 -12.72 -1.79
N TRP A 221 2.90 -12.60 -0.45
CA TRP A 221 2.78 -11.33 0.24
C TRP A 221 3.91 -10.37 -0.10
N MET A 222 5.16 -10.84 -0.12
CA MET A 222 6.31 -10.00 -0.51
C MET A 222 6.15 -9.44 -1.92
N ILE A 223 5.73 -10.27 -2.88
CA ILE A 223 5.53 -9.86 -4.27
C ILE A 223 4.36 -8.87 -4.37
N GLU A 224 3.23 -9.14 -3.70
CA GLU A 224 2.07 -8.26 -3.72
C GLU A 224 2.38 -6.90 -3.11
N MET A 225 3.00 -6.85 -1.92
CA MET A 225 3.43 -5.60 -1.28
C MET A 225 4.38 -4.81 -2.19
N ARG A 226 5.37 -5.47 -2.79
CA ARG A 226 6.35 -4.82 -3.66
C ARG A 226 5.75 -4.30 -4.96
N ARG A 227 4.91 -5.09 -5.63
CA ARG A 227 4.43 -4.78 -6.99
C ARG A 227 3.15 -3.99 -7.03
N ARG A 228 2.21 -4.29 -6.12
CA ARG A 228 0.92 -3.60 -6.07
C ARG A 228 0.98 -2.34 -5.25
N PHE A 229 1.79 -2.30 -4.19
CA PHE A 229 1.81 -1.19 -3.24
C PHE A 229 3.14 -0.43 -3.18
N ASN A 230 4.14 -0.86 -3.96
CA ASN A 230 5.50 -0.31 -3.91
C ASN A 230 6.13 -0.34 -2.50
N LEU A 231 5.75 -1.32 -1.69
CA LEU A 231 6.22 -1.51 -0.32
C LEU A 231 7.27 -2.62 -0.28
N GLN A 232 8.43 -2.31 0.27
CA GLN A 232 9.53 -3.26 0.41
C GLN A 232 9.46 -3.93 1.78
N PHE A 233 8.94 -5.16 1.81
CA PHE A 233 8.98 -6.02 2.98
C PHE A 233 10.17 -6.98 2.91
N SER A 234 10.82 -7.18 4.06
CA SER A 234 11.90 -8.14 4.21
C SER A 234 11.37 -9.48 4.73
N LEU A 235 11.69 -10.57 4.03
CA LEU A 235 11.34 -11.93 4.47
C LEU A 235 12.28 -12.36 5.59
N PHE A 236 11.69 -12.86 6.68
CA PHE A 236 12.40 -13.37 7.84
C PHE A 236 12.17 -14.87 7.95
N ASP A 237 13.22 -15.63 7.63
CA ASP A 237 13.34 -17.07 7.83
C ASP A 237 14.53 -17.37 8.76
N LEU A 238 14.74 -18.65 9.08
CA LEU A 238 15.88 -19.07 9.91
C LEU A 238 17.23 -18.67 9.32
N THR A 239 17.37 -18.68 7.99
CA THR A 239 18.61 -18.32 7.31
C THR A 239 18.93 -16.84 7.53
N ARG A 240 17.93 -15.96 7.37
CA ARG A 240 18.06 -14.52 7.54
C ARG A 240 18.34 -14.17 9.00
N THR A 241 17.57 -14.71 9.95
CA THR A 241 17.75 -14.41 11.38
C THR A 241 19.09 -14.95 11.90
N ALA A 242 19.48 -16.16 11.52
CA ALA A 242 20.79 -16.70 11.86
C ALA A 242 21.93 -15.86 11.25
N SER A 243 21.81 -15.44 9.99
CA SER A 243 22.82 -14.59 9.36
C SER A 243 22.99 -13.26 10.10
N ILE A 244 21.92 -12.68 10.64
CA ILE A 244 22.01 -11.45 11.44
C ILE A 244 22.74 -11.74 12.77
N LYS A 245 22.33 -12.80 13.48
CA LYS A 245 22.95 -13.21 14.75
C LYS A 245 24.42 -13.64 14.60
N GLU A 246 24.83 -14.17 13.44
CA GLU A 246 26.23 -14.50 13.16
C GLU A 246 27.12 -13.26 13.07
N HIS A 247 26.57 -12.13 12.61
CA HIS A 247 27.31 -10.87 12.54
C HIS A 247 27.28 -10.13 13.88
N ASP A 248 26.14 -10.14 14.57
CA ASP A 248 25.97 -9.54 15.89
C ASP A 248 25.06 -10.42 16.77
N PRO A 249 25.62 -11.22 17.70
CA PRO A 249 24.85 -12.15 18.52
C PRO A 249 23.85 -11.48 19.48
N ASP A 250 24.11 -10.24 19.89
CA ASP A 250 23.28 -9.53 20.87
C ASP A 250 22.17 -8.69 20.19
N LEU A 251 22.22 -8.55 18.86
CA LEU A 251 21.26 -7.78 18.08
C LEU A 251 19.93 -8.53 17.93
N ASN A 252 18.84 -7.88 18.32
CA ASN A 252 17.49 -8.36 18.00
C ASN A 252 17.27 -8.25 16.47
N PRO A 253 17.09 -9.39 15.75
CA PRO A 253 16.95 -9.37 14.30
C PRO A 253 15.77 -8.52 13.82
N PHE A 254 14.67 -8.49 14.57
CA PHE A 254 13.45 -7.77 14.19
C PHE A 254 13.61 -6.24 14.28
N LEU A 255 14.67 -5.72 14.91
CA LEU A 255 14.99 -4.29 14.91
C LEU A 255 15.76 -3.84 13.65
N THR A 256 16.23 -4.78 12.82
CA THR A 256 17.04 -4.45 11.63
C THR A 256 16.22 -3.89 10.46
N GLU A 257 14.92 -4.20 10.42
CA GLU A 257 14.00 -3.82 9.35
C GLU A 257 12.71 -3.24 9.95
N GLN A 258 11.99 -2.40 9.18
CA GLN A 258 10.74 -1.78 9.62
C GLN A 258 9.50 -2.56 9.16
N CYS A 259 9.55 -3.15 7.96
CA CYS A 259 8.45 -3.91 7.36
C CYS A 259 8.89 -5.36 7.17
N ILE A 260 8.31 -6.28 7.95
CA ILE A 260 8.75 -7.68 8.05
C ILE A 260 7.59 -8.62 7.69
N ILE A 261 7.90 -9.65 6.90
CA ILE A 261 7.04 -10.82 6.70
C ILE A 261 7.73 -12.02 7.35
N ALA A 262 7.02 -12.75 8.19
CA ALA A 262 7.53 -13.95 8.85
C ALA A 262 6.46 -15.04 8.90
N SER A 263 6.91 -16.28 9.07
CA SER A 263 6.02 -17.40 9.36
C SER A 263 5.51 -17.34 10.79
N VAL A 264 4.26 -17.74 11.00
CA VAL A 264 3.77 -18.06 12.35
C VAL A 264 4.61 -19.20 12.95
N ASP A 265 4.88 -20.24 12.17
CA ASP A 265 5.56 -21.45 12.65
C ASP A 265 7.03 -21.15 13.02
N LEU A 266 7.68 -20.17 12.38
CA LEU A 266 9.03 -19.72 12.76
C LEU A 266 9.11 -19.28 14.23
N MET A 267 8.10 -18.53 14.70
CA MET A 267 8.07 -18.01 16.07
C MET A 267 7.53 -19.03 17.07
N VAL A 268 6.69 -19.97 16.62
CA VAL A 268 6.24 -21.10 17.44
C VAL A 268 7.39 -22.08 17.71
N ASP A 269 8.20 -22.36 16.69
CA ASP A 269 9.31 -23.32 16.81
C ASP A 269 10.55 -22.74 17.53
N HIS A 270 10.63 -21.40 17.65
CA HIS A 270 11.78 -20.69 18.20
C HIS A 270 11.39 -19.59 19.20
N ASP A 271 11.30 -19.96 20.47
CA ASP A 271 10.95 -19.06 21.58
C ASP A 271 11.82 -17.79 21.65
N ASP A 272 13.12 -17.89 21.33
CA ASP A 272 14.02 -16.74 21.32
C ASP A 272 13.65 -15.70 20.27
N LEU A 273 13.15 -16.14 19.10
CA LEU A 273 12.66 -15.25 18.06
C LEU A 273 11.29 -14.67 18.40
N ARG A 274 10.43 -15.44 19.08
CA ARG A 274 9.14 -14.95 19.61
C ARG A 274 9.34 -13.80 20.59
N GLU A 275 10.18 -13.98 21.62
CA GLU A 275 10.48 -12.92 22.60
C GLU A 275 11.05 -11.67 21.91
N GLN A 276 11.99 -11.87 20.98
CA GLN A 276 12.58 -10.79 20.20
C GLN A 276 11.56 -10.05 19.32
N ALA A 277 10.60 -10.74 18.70
CA ALA A 277 9.55 -10.11 17.92
C ALA A 277 8.62 -9.24 18.79
N ILE A 278 8.27 -9.71 19.99
CA ILE A 278 7.44 -8.97 20.95
C ILE A 278 8.16 -7.70 21.43
N GLU A 279 9.44 -7.81 21.79
CA GLU A 279 10.26 -6.67 22.23
C GLU A 279 10.50 -5.62 21.11
N ALA A 280 10.37 -6.02 19.85
CA ALA A 280 10.66 -5.14 18.71
C ALA A 280 9.63 -4.02 18.49
N GLY A 281 8.49 -4.04 19.19
CA GLY A 281 7.52 -2.94 19.26
C GLY A 281 6.93 -2.53 17.91
N PHE A 282 6.12 -3.40 17.30
CA PHE A 282 5.43 -3.09 16.05
C PHE A 282 4.22 -2.16 16.27
N ASP A 283 3.89 -1.34 15.27
CA ASP A 283 2.71 -0.47 15.29
C ASP A 283 1.46 -1.20 14.78
N LEU A 284 1.66 -2.07 13.78
CA LEU A 284 0.62 -2.82 13.09
C LEU A 284 1.04 -4.29 12.92
N LEU A 285 0.23 -5.19 13.46
CA LEU A 285 0.32 -6.62 13.24
C LEU A 285 -0.73 -7.03 12.20
N VAL A 286 -0.34 -7.82 11.22
CA VAL A 286 -1.24 -8.39 10.22
C VAL A 286 -1.08 -9.91 10.27
N VAL A 287 -2.18 -10.64 10.44
CA VAL A 287 -2.17 -12.10 10.48
C VAL A 287 -3.08 -12.63 9.38
N ASP A 288 -2.51 -13.33 8.42
CA ASP A 288 -3.26 -14.00 7.36
C ASP A 288 -3.62 -15.44 7.75
N GLU A 289 -4.70 -15.94 7.18
CA GLU A 289 -5.29 -17.23 7.52
C GLU A 289 -5.50 -17.42 9.02
N ALA A 290 -6.04 -16.39 9.67
CA ALA A 290 -6.39 -16.40 11.09
C ALA A 290 -7.39 -17.50 11.46
N HIS A 291 -7.99 -18.18 10.47
CA HIS A 291 -8.80 -19.38 10.69
C HIS A 291 -8.02 -20.53 11.36
N HIS A 292 -6.70 -20.56 11.26
CA HIS A 292 -5.84 -21.56 11.93
C HIS A 292 -5.56 -21.28 13.43
N LEU A 293 -5.99 -20.12 13.93
CA LEU A 293 -5.91 -19.78 15.35
C LEU A 293 -7.08 -20.46 16.06
N MET A 294 -6.78 -21.57 16.74
CA MET A 294 -7.78 -22.41 17.40
C MET A 294 -7.80 -22.11 18.89
N TRP A 295 -8.99 -22.02 19.45
CA TRP A 295 -9.21 -21.77 20.87
C TRP A 295 -10.49 -22.46 21.32
N SER A 296 -10.47 -23.06 22.51
CA SER A 296 -11.67 -23.54 23.20
C SER A 296 -11.64 -23.12 24.67
N GLU A 297 -12.82 -23.07 25.31
CA GLU A 297 -12.90 -22.73 26.73
C GLU A 297 -12.27 -23.81 27.63
N GLU A 298 -12.34 -25.07 27.21
CA GLU A 298 -11.81 -26.20 27.97
C GLU A 298 -10.28 -26.38 27.83
N GLU A 299 -9.74 -26.22 26.62
CA GLU A 299 -8.35 -26.54 26.29
C GLU A 299 -7.45 -25.31 26.16
N GLY A 300 -8.03 -24.11 26.03
CA GLY A 300 -7.28 -22.87 25.77
C GLY A 300 -6.94 -22.66 24.29
N GLY A 301 -6.00 -21.76 24.02
CA GLY A 301 -5.48 -21.50 22.68
C GLY A 301 -4.47 -22.57 22.26
N ASN A 302 -4.33 -22.78 20.95
CA ASN A 302 -3.16 -23.49 20.42
C ASN A 302 -1.91 -22.57 20.44
N ASP A 303 -0.72 -23.14 20.26
CA ASP A 303 0.55 -22.38 20.31
C ASP A 303 0.56 -21.16 19.36
N ARG A 304 -0.12 -21.27 18.22
CA ARG A 304 -0.30 -20.18 17.25
C ARG A 304 -1.20 -19.07 17.78
N TYR A 305 -2.31 -19.42 18.42
CA TYR A 305 -3.21 -18.46 19.06
C TYR A 305 -2.48 -17.72 20.18
N ASP A 306 -1.75 -18.43 21.04
CA ASP A 306 -1.04 -17.84 22.18
C ASP A 306 0.03 -16.83 21.73
N LEU A 307 0.79 -17.17 20.67
CA LEU A 307 1.74 -16.24 20.05
C LEU A 307 1.06 -14.95 19.58
N VAL A 308 -0.07 -15.08 18.88
CA VAL A 308 -0.80 -13.91 18.37
C VAL A 308 -1.44 -13.12 19.51
N GLU A 309 -1.92 -13.77 20.57
CA GLU A 309 -2.45 -13.11 21.76
C GLU A 309 -1.38 -12.19 22.37
N GLU A 310 -0.18 -12.72 22.65
CA GLU A 310 0.94 -11.94 23.20
C GLU A 310 1.36 -10.76 22.32
N LEU A 311 1.51 -10.97 21.02
CA LEU A 311 1.85 -9.89 20.08
C LEU A 311 0.74 -8.83 20.03
N SER A 312 -0.53 -9.26 20.09
CA SER A 312 -1.68 -8.37 20.00
C SER A 312 -1.88 -7.49 21.25
N GLU A 313 -1.34 -7.91 22.40
CA GLU A 313 -1.34 -7.14 23.65
C GLU A 313 -0.32 -5.99 23.59
N GLN A 314 0.84 -6.20 22.98
CA GLN A 314 1.89 -5.18 22.84
C GLN A 314 1.70 -4.29 21.60
N THR A 315 1.00 -4.78 20.58
CA THR A 315 0.80 -4.05 19.33
C THR A 315 -0.51 -3.27 19.35
N ALA A 316 -0.46 -1.99 18.97
CA ALA A 316 -1.63 -1.13 18.94
C ALA A 316 -2.65 -1.53 17.87
N GLY A 317 -2.22 -1.64 16.61
CA GLY A 317 -3.04 -2.05 15.48
C GLY A 317 -2.93 -3.55 15.19
N VAL A 318 -4.06 -4.20 14.91
CA VAL A 318 -4.12 -5.64 14.59
C VAL A 318 -5.11 -5.86 13.46
N LEU A 319 -4.66 -6.41 12.34
CA LEU A 319 -5.50 -6.84 11.24
C LEU A 319 -5.47 -8.37 11.17
N LEU A 320 -6.64 -8.98 11.31
CA LEU A 320 -6.80 -10.42 11.12
C LEU A 320 -7.50 -10.64 9.78
N LEU A 321 -6.93 -11.48 8.92
CA LEU A 321 -7.54 -11.88 7.66
C LEU A 321 -7.94 -13.34 7.78
N THR A 322 -9.19 -13.65 7.44
CA THR A 322 -9.69 -15.01 7.51
C THR A 322 -10.65 -15.28 6.38
N ALA A 323 -10.65 -16.51 5.85
CA ALA A 323 -11.82 -17.03 5.19
C ALA A 323 -12.94 -17.20 6.23
N THR A 324 -14.20 -17.10 5.78
CA THR A 324 -15.44 -17.03 6.56
C THR A 324 -15.42 -17.84 7.88
N PRO A 325 -15.41 -17.17 9.05
CA PRO A 325 -15.18 -17.82 10.35
C PRO A 325 -16.36 -18.65 10.90
N GLU A 326 -17.59 -18.45 10.40
CA GLU A 326 -18.79 -19.17 10.88
C GLU A 326 -18.77 -20.67 10.60
N GLN A 327 -18.06 -21.10 9.55
CA GLN A 327 -17.95 -22.52 9.16
C GLN A 327 -17.23 -23.37 10.21
N LEU A 328 -16.42 -22.73 11.06
CA LEU A 328 -15.64 -23.37 12.12
C LEU A 328 -16.34 -23.30 13.50
N GLY A 329 -17.57 -22.78 13.54
CA GLY A 329 -18.36 -22.63 14.77
C GLY A 329 -18.18 -21.29 15.48
N VAL A 330 -19.16 -20.97 16.33
CA VAL A 330 -19.27 -19.67 17.02
C VAL A 330 -18.10 -19.40 17.97
N GLU A 331 -17.56 -20.45 18.60
CA GLU A 331 -16.38 -20.38 19.47
C GLU A 331 -15.14 -19.89 18.72
N SER A 332 -14.93 -20.41 17.52
CA SER A 332 -13.80 -20.05 16.66
C SER A 332 -13.88 -18.57 16.23
N HIS A 333 -15.08 -18.09 15.93
CA HIS A 333 -15.31 -16.67 15.63
C HIS A 333 -15.05 -15.79 16.85
N PHE A 334 -15.58 -16.17 18.02
CA PHE A 334 -15.36 -15.48 19.29
C PHE A 334 -13.87 -15.35 19.64
N ALA A 335 -13.09 -16.41 19.44
CA ALA A 335 -11.64 -16.41 19.71
C ALA A 335 -10.89 -15.29 18.96
N ARG A 336 -11.17 -15.10 17.68
CA ARG A 336 -10.52 -14.06 16.86
C ARG A 336 -10.97 -12.66 17.27
N LEU A 337 -12.23 -12.50 17.62
CA LEU A 337 -12.76 -11.24 18.14
C LEU A 337 -12.12 -10.89 19.50
N ARG A 338 -11.85 -11.90 20.34
CA ARG A 338 -11.14 -11.73 21.62
C ARG A 338 -9.71 -11.21 21.44
N LEU A 339 -8.98 -11.64 20.42
CA LEU A 339 -7.65 -11.07 20.10
C LEU A 339 -7.72 -9.56 19.77
N LEU A 340 -8.82 -9.12 19.18
CA LEU A 340 -9.03 -7.71 18.82
C LEU A 340 -9.49 -6.88 20.02
N ASP A 341 -10.38 -7.42 20.86
CA ASP A 341 -10.90 -6.76 22.05
C ASP A 341 -11.19 -7.75 23.19
N PRO A 342 -10.18 -8.08 24.03
CA PRO A 342 -10.34 -9.07 25.09
C PRO A 342 -11.25 -8.59 26.23
N GLN A 343 -11.45 -7.27 26.38
CA GLN A 343 -12.34 -6.73 27.41
C GLN A 343 -13.80 -6.95 27.03
N ARG A 344 -14.14 -6.71 25.75
CA ARG A 344 -15.48 -6.95 25.24
C ARG A 344 -15.78 -8.44 25.14
N PHE A 345 -14.91 -9.21 24.50
CA PHE A 345 -15.10 -10.64 24.27
C PHE A 345 -14.43 -11.46 25.37
N SER A 346 -14.92 -11.28 26.59
CA SER A 346 -14.38 -11.91 27.80
C SER A 346 -15.08 -13.23 28.18
N SER A 347 -16.29 -13.47 27.68
CA SER A 347 -17.08 -14.67 27.94
C SER A 347 -17.87 -15.07 26.69
N LEU A 348 -17.77 -16.35 26.34
CA LEU A 348 -18.49 -16.93 25.21
C LEU A 348 -20.00 -16.94 25.44
N ASP A 349 -20.46 -17.33 26.63
CA ASP A 349 -21.89 -17.33 27.00
C ASP A 349 -22.53 -15.96 26.78
N ARG A 350 -21.86 -14.90 27.25
CA ARG A 350 -22.35 -13.53 27.07
C ARG A 350 -22.41 -13.14 25.59
N PHE A 351 -21.43 -13.55 24.80
CA PHE A 351 -21.41 -13.28 23.36
C PHE A 351 -22.58 -13.98 22.64
N LEU A 352 -22.88 -15.23 22.99
CA LEU A 352 -24.03 -15.97 22.46
C LEU A 352 -25.37 -15.30 22.81
N ASP A 353 -25.54 -14.86 24.06
CA ASP A 353 -26.73 -14.13 24.51
C ASP A 353 -26.91 -12.79 23.74
N GLU A 354 -25.80 -12.09 23.46
CA GLU A 354 -25.81 -10.83 22.69
C GLU A 354 -26.13 -11.07 21.20
N GLU A 355 -25.60 -12.13 20.58
CA GLU A 355 -25.90 -12.53 19.20
C GLU A 355 -27.38 -12.89 19.00
N GLU A 356 -28.00 -13.62 19.94
CA GLU A 356 -29.43 -13.98 19.86
C GLU A 356 -30.33 -12.73 19.89
N GLN A 357 -30.00 -11.74 20.74
CA GLN A 357 -30.71 -10.47 20.77
C GLN A 357 -30.49 -9.66 19.50
N TYR A 358 -29.28 -9.72 18.94
CA TYR A 358 -28.91 -8.99 17.75
C TYR A 358 -29.65 -9.47 16.49
N GLN A 359 -29.99 -10.76 16.37
CA GLN A 359 -30.81 -11.26 15.26
C GLN A 359 -32.16 -10.52 15.12
N GLN A 360 -32.74 -10.05 16.23
CA GLN A 360 -33.98 -9.25 16.20
C GLN A 360 -33.71 -7.84 15.64
N THR A 361 -32.60 -7.23 16.04
CA THR A 361 -32.14 -5.93 15.53
C THR A 361 -31.82 -5.99 14.03
N ALA A 362 -31.15 -7.04 13.57
CA ALA A 362 -30.83 -7.25 12.16
C ALA A 362 -32.10 -7.28 11.29
N LYS A 363 -33.16 -8.00 11.72
CA LYS A 363 -34.45 -8.05 11.01
C LYS A 363 -35.09 -6.67 10.87
N ILE A 364 -35.06 -5.85 11.92
CA ILE A 364 -35.61 -4.48 11.88
C ILE A 364 -34.77 -3.61 10.93
N ALA A 365 -33.45 -3.75 10.99
CA ALA A 365 -32.55 -3.01 10.13
C ALA A 365 -32.70 -3.37 8.65
N GLU A 366 -33.00 -4.64 8.31
CA GLU A 366 -33.32 -5.03 6.94
C GLU A 366 -34.51 -4.25 6.39
N VAL A 367 -35.58 -4.13 7.17
CA VAL A 367 -36.73 -3.32 6.76
C VAL A 367 -36.33 -1.85 6.60
N LEU A 368 -35.45 -1.35 7.47
CA LEU A 368 -34.98 0.03 7.40
C LEU A 368 -34.15 0.33 6.14
N MET A 369 -33.36 -0.66 5.71
CA MET A 369 -32.54 -0.60 4.50
C MET A 369 -33.36 -0.84 3.23
N SER A 370 -34.53 -1.46 3.34
CA SER A 370 -35.45 -1.66 2.22
C SER A 370 -36.21 -0.38 1.86
N ASP A 371 -36.77 -0.32 0.65
CA ASP A 371 -37.68 0.76 0.24
C ASP A 371 -39.11 0.61 0.80
N GLU A 372 -39.35 -0.37 1.69
CA GLU A 372 -40.66 -0.59 2.29
C GLU A 372 -40.98 0.48 3.35
N ALA A 373 -42.26 0.84 3.49
CA ALA A 373 -42.69 1.82 4.49
C ALA A 373 -42.58 1.26 5.92
N LEU A 374 -42.10 2.07 6.86
CA LEU A 374 -41.97 1.64 8.26
C LEU A 374 -43.35 1.56 8.92
N THR A 375 -43.67 0.41 9.52
CA THR A 375 -44.89 0.23 10.31
C THR A 375 -44.72 0.87 11.70
N GLU A 376 -45.82 1.14 12.40
CA GLU A 376 -45.76 1.62 13.79
C GLU A 376 -45.06 0.62 14.73
N GLU A 377 -45.11 -0.68 14.43
CA GLU A 377 -44.36 -1.70 15.17
C GLU A 377 -42.84 -1.55 14.95
N HIS A 378 -42.41 -1.29 13.71
CA HIS A 378 -40.99 -1.04 13.41
C HIS A 378 -40.50 0.24 14.10
N LEU A 379 -41.29 1.32 14.05
CA LEU A 379 -40.94 2.59 14.70
C LEU A 379 -40.85 2.47 16.23
N ALA A 380 -41.74 1.70 16.86
CA ALA A 380 -41.68 1.44 18.29
C ALA A 380 -40.46 0.59 18.67
N ALA A 381 -40.11 -0.41 17.86
CA ALA A 381 -38.92 -1.23 18.08
C ALA A 381 -37.63 -0.41 17.92
N LEU A 382 -37.56 0.46 16.92
CA LEU A 382 -36.46 1.40 16.72
C LEU A 382 -36.33 2.41 17.85
N GLU A 383 -37.46 2.94 18.35
CA GLU A 383 -37.44 3.83 19.51
C GLU A 383 -36.90 3.10 20.76
N GLY A 384 -37.21 1.82 20.92
CA GLY A 384 -36.64 0.96 21.96
C GLY A 384 -35.12 0.77 21.82
N LEU A 385 -34.61 0.56 20.61
CA LEU A 385 -33.18 0.34 20.33
C LEU A 385 -32.36 1.65 20.33
N LEU A 386 -32.89 2.72 19.74
CA LEU A 386 -32.23 4.01 19.57
C LEU A 386 -32.45 4.96 20.75
N GLY A 387 -33.45 4.70 21.61
CA GLY A 387 -33.86 5.58 22.69
C GLY A 387 -34.53 6.88 22.23
N HIS A 388 -34.83 7.02 20.94
CA HIS A 388 -35.57 8.13 20.36
C HIS A 388 -36.33 7.69 19.10
N ARG A 389 -37.44 8.36 18.82
CA ARG A 389 -38.27 8.06 17.64
C ARG A 389 -37.68 8.71 16.39
N ILE A 390 -37.75 7.99 15.27
CA ILE A 390 -37.32 8.47 13.95
C ILE A 390 -38.54 8.70 13.05
N ASP A 391 -38.42 9.64 12.11
CA ASP A 391 -39.39 9.78 11.02
C ASP A 391 -38.98 8.93 9.83
N ASP A 392 -39.98 8.51 9.05
CA ASP A 392 -39.77 7.70 7.84
C ASP A 392 -39.27 8.56 6.66
N GLN A 393 -38.04 9.06 6.77
CA GLN A 393 -37.33 9.82 5.74
C GLN A 393 -35.97 9.20 5.44
N PRO A 394 -35.48 9.25 4.19
CA PRO A 394 -34.21 8.61 3.81
C PRO A 394 -33.01 9.02 4.69
N GLU A 395 -32.88 10.31 5.01
CA GLU A 395 -31.78 10.81 5.86
C GLU A 395 -31.86 10.27 7.30
N HIS A 396 -33.08 10.21 7.86
CA HIS A 396 -33.32 9.71 9.21
C HIS A 396 -33.14 8.19 9.29
N ARG A 397 -33.58 7.45 8.27
CA ARG A 397 -33.30 6.01 8.13
C ARG A 397 -31.80 5.74 8.10
N MET A 398 -31.07 6.46 7.26
CA MET A 398 -29.62 6.29 7.14
C MET A 398 -28.90 6.60 8.45
N ARG A 399 -29.30 7.68 9.15
CA ARG A 399 -28.78 7.98 10.50
C ARG A 399 -29.10 6.88 11.51
N ALA A 400 -30.33 6.35 11.50
CA ALA A 400 -30.72 5.25 12.37
C ALA A 400 -29.89 3.99 12.11
N ILE A 401 -29.60 3.66 10.85
CA ILE A 401 -28.71 2.53 10.48
C ILE A 401 -27.31 2.76 11.08
N HIS A 402 -26.76 3.97 10.94
CA HIS A 402 -25.45 4.29 11.53
C HIS A 402 -25.45 4.16 13.05
N GLU A 403 -26.50 4.64 13.73
CA GLU A 403 -26.60 4.53 15.18
C GLU A 403 -26.81 3.09 15.65
N LEU A 404 -27.58 2.28 14.92
CA LEU A 404 -27.72 0.85 15.21
C LEU A 404 -26.38 0.11 15.06
N LEU A 405 -25.65 0.39 13.98
CA LEU A 405 -24.33 -0.20 13.72
C LEU A 405 -23.28 0.18 14.76
N ASP A 406 -23.30 1.43 15.22
CA ASP A 406 -22.33 1.88 16.22
C ASP A 406 -22.68 1.36 17.63
N ARG A 407 -23.97 1.13 17.93
CA ARG A 407 -24.45 0.66 19.24
C ARG A 407 -24.48 -0.86 19.39
N HIS A 408 -24.65 -1.61 18.30
CA HIS A 408 -24.86 -3.05 18.32
C HIS A 408 -23.84 -3.80 17.46
N GLY A 409 -23.38 -4.94 17.98
CA GLY A 409 -22.68 -5.97 17.19
C GLY A 409 -21.19 -5.74 16.92
N THR A 410 -20.66 -6.54 16.01
CA THR A 410 -19.24 -6.61 15.64
C THR A 410 -18.87 -5.60 14.55
N GLY A 411 -19.81 -4.83 13.99
CA GLY A 411 -19.60 -4.02 12.77
C GLY A 411 -18.49 -2.96 12.80
N ARG A 412 -18.03 -2.51 13.98
CA ARG A 412 -16.83 -1.66 14.05
C ARG A 412 -15.54 -2.44 13.77
N ILE A 413 -15.51 -3.71 14.18
CA ILE A 413 -14.34 -4.58 14.25
C ILE A 413 -14.36 -5.61 13.11
N LEU A 414 -15.53 -6.03 12.65
CA LEU A 414 -15.72 -7.06 11.63
C LEU A 414 -16.20 -6.41 10.34
N PHE A 415 -15.53 -6.76 9.25
CA PHE A 415 -15.97 -6.47 7.89
C PHE A 415 -16.10 -7.79 7.15
N ARG A 416 -17.25 -8.01 6.55
CA ARG A 416 -17.58 -9.18 5.76
C ARG A 416 -18.48 -8.77 4.62
N ASN A 417 -17.93 -8.84 3.42
CA ASN A 417 -18.70 -8.87 2.20
C ASN A 417 -18.86 -10.30 1.70
N THR A 418 -19.99 -10.53 1.01
CA THR A 418 -20.30 -11.80 0.34
C THR A 418 -20.46 -11.57 -1.15
N ARG A 419 -20.20 -12.61 -1.95
CA ARG A 419 -20.36 -12.56 -3.41
C ARG A 419 -21.80 -12.31 -3.84
N GLU A 420 -22.78 -12.69 -3.03
CA GLU A 420 -24.18 -12.39 -3.32
C GLU A 420 -24.51 -10.90 -3.16
N ALA A 421 -23.88 -10.20 -2.20
CA ALA A 421 -24.06 -8.75 -2.01
C ALA A 421 -23.28 -7.93 -3.06
N ILE A 422 -22.15 -8.45 -3.53
CA ILE A 422 -21.27 -7.76 -4.47
C ILE A 422 -21.61 -8.11 -5.92
N GLN A 423 -21.87 -7.09 -6.73
CA GLN A 423 -22.01 -7.25 -8.18
C GLN A 423 -20.64 -7.39 -8.86
N GLY A 424 -20.58 -8.03 -10.02
CA GLY A 424 -19.37 -8.10 -10.86
C GLY A 424 -18.76 -9.49 -11.05
N PHE A 425 -19.46 -10.55 -10.63
CA PHE A 425 -19.11 -11.94 -10.96
C PHE A 425 -19.99 -12.45 -12.11
N PRO A 426 -19.43 -12.86 -13.26
CA PRO A 426 -20.21 -13.29 -14.41
C PRO A 426 -20.74 -14.75 -14.31
N GLY A 427 -20.34 -15.47 -13.26
CA GLY A 427 -20.66 -16.88 -13.01
C GLY A 427 -19.72 -17.84 -13.74
N ARG A 428 -19.93 -19.14 -13.50
CA ARG A 428 -19.12 -20.23 -14.05
C ARG A 428 -19.98 -21.37 -14.58
N ASP A 429 -19.52 -22.00 -15.67
CA ASP A 429 -20.15 -23.16 -16.30
C ASP A 429 -19.13 -24.31 -16.43
N CYS A 430 -19.59 -25.52 -16.08
CA CYS A 430 -18.81 -26.74 -16.28
C CYS A 430 -18.92 -27.25 -17.73
N GLN A 431 -17.78 -27.58 -18.32
CA GLN A 431 -17.65 -28.24 -19.63
C GLN A 431 -16.98 -29.60 -19.41
N PRO A 432 -17.74 -30.66 -19.05
CA PRO A 432 -17.17 -31.99 -18.83
C PRO A 432 -16.66 -32.60 -20.13
N ALA A 433 -15.49 -33.24 -20.06
CA ALA A 433 -14.89 -33.96 -21.18
C ALA A 433 -14.62 -35.43 -20.78
N PRO A 434 -15.66 -36.30 -20.84
CA PRO A 434 -15.50 -37.72 -20.53
C PRO A 434 -14.69 -38.43 -21.62
N LEU A 435 -13.63 -39.13 -21.21
CA LEU A 435 -12.69 -39.82 -22.11
C LEU A 435 -12.56 -41.30 -21.70
N PRO A 436 -12.39 -42.24 -22.67
CA PRO A 436 -12.25 -43.66 -22.34
C PRO A 436 -10.93 -43.92 -21.60
N ALA A 437 -10.94 -44.69 -20.51
CA ALA A 437 -9.69 -45.10 -19.85
C ALA A 437 -8.79 -45.92 -20.81
N PRO A 438 -7.46 -45.73 -20.80
CA PRO A 438 -6.51 -46.55 -21.57
C PRO A 438 -6.63 -48.05 -21.23
N GLU A 439 -6.32 -48.93 -22.20
CA GLU A 439 -6.42 -50.39 -22.00
C GLU A 439 -5.46 -50.93 -20.91
N ASP A 440 -4.35 -50.23 -20.70
CA ASP A 440 -3.30 -50.54 -19.72
C ASP A 440 -3.50 -49.84 -18.36
N TRP A 441 -4.65 -49.20 -18.14
CA TRP A 441 -4.95 -48.51 -16.89
C TRP A 441 -5.10 -49.47 -15.70
N SER A 442 -4.35 -49.23 -14.63
CA SER A 442 -4.47 -50.01 -13.39
C SER A 442 -5.63 -49.48 -12.54
N PHE A 443 -6.56 -50.35 -12.17
CA PHE A 443 -7.59 -50.07 -11.17
C PHE A 443 -7.18 -50.46 -9.75
N ASP A 444 -6.01 -51.11 -9.62
CA ASP A 444 -5.40 -51.46 -8.34
C ASP A 444 -4.33 -50.43 -7.97
N GLY A 445 -4.25 -50.02 -6.70
CA GLY A 445 -3.20 -49.10 -6.22
C GLY A 445 -3.64 -48.19 -5.09
N LYS A 446 -2.75 -47.27 -4.70
CA LYS A 446 -3.09 -46.21 -3.73
C LYS A 446 -3.93 -45.13 -4.40
N MET A 447 -4.74 -44.41 -3.63
CA MET A 447 -5.58 -43.29 -4.10
C MET A 447 -4.81 -42.29 -4.97
N ARG A 448 -3.57 -41.97 -4.60
CA ARG A 448 -2.71 -41.03 -5.36
C ARG A 448 -2.44 -41.51 -6.79
N GLU A 449 -2.17 -42.80 -6.97
CA GLU A 449 -1.90 -43.42 -8.27
C GLU A 449 -3.17 -43.51 -9.12
N GLN A 450 -4.33 -43.70 -8.49
CA GLN A 450 -5.64 -43.74 -9.15
C GLN A 450 -6.11 -42.36 -9.61
N MET A 451 -5.80 -41.31 -8.84
CA MET A 451 -6.20 -39.94 -9.15
C MET A 451 -5.24 -39.26 -10.15
N TRP A 452 -3.93 -39.47 -9.99
CA TRP A 452 -2.88 -38.77 -10.76
C TRP A 452 -1.75 -39.72 -11.22
N PRO A 453 -2.03 -40.66 -12.14
CA PRO A 453 -1.02 -41.62 -12.59
C PRO A 453 0.15 -41.00 -13.33
N GLU A 454 -0.03 -39.82 -13.93
CA GLU A 454 1.04 -39.04 -14.56
C GLU A 454 2.22 -38.73 -13.61
N GLU A 455 2.00 -38.68 -12.29
CA GLU A 455 3.09 -38.49 -11.31
C GLU A 455 3.98 -39.73 -11.14
N GLY A 456 3.50 -40.91 -11.53
CA GLY A 456 4.26 -42.16 -11.46
C GLY A 456 5.29 -42.30 -12.60
N GLN A 457 5.14 -41.54 -13.69
CA GLN A 457 5.96 -41.62 -14.90
C GLN A 457 6.43 -40.22 -15.33
N LEU A 458 7.35 -39.65 -14.56
CA LEU A 458 7.87 -38.28 -14.79
C LEU A 458 8.71 -38.12 -16.06
N ASP A 459 9.02 -39.22 -16.77
CA ASP A 459 9.69 -39.20 -18.08
C ASP A 459 8.73 -38.85 -19.24
N GLY A 460 7.44 -38.68 -18.96
CA GLY A 460 6.43 -38.29 -19.93
C GLY A 460 5.91 -39.43 -20.80
N ALA A 461 6.32 -40.68 -20.54
CA ALA A 461 5.91 -41.85 -21.31
C ALA A 461 4.37 -42.07 -21.30
N TRP A 462 3.70 -41.64 -20.22
CA TRP A 462 2.25 -41.72 -20.07
C TRP A 462 1.48 -41.00 -21.19
N MET A 463 2.06 -39.98 -21.83
CA MET A 463 1.39 -39.17 -22.85
C MET A 463 1.10 -39.91 -24.16
N GLU A 464 1.78 -41.03 -24.43
CA GLU A 464 1.58 -41.78 -25.68
C GLU A 464 0.20 -42.46 -25.74
N ASN A 465 -0.30 -42.91 -24.59
CA ASN A 465 -1.54 -43.68 -24.48
C ASN A 465 -2.68 -42.89 -23.82
N ASP A 466 -2.40 -41.73 -23.22
CA ASP A 466 -3.40 -40.94 -22.50
C ASP A 466 -4.30 -40.12 -23.46
N PRO A 467 -5.62 -40.36 -23.48
CA PRO A 467 -6.56 -39.69 -24.39
C PRO A 467 -6.80 -38.21 -24.04
N ARG A 468 -6.41 -37.74 -22.84
CA ARG A 468 -6.52 -36.33 -22.44
C ARG A 468 -5.61 -35.44 -23.31
N VAL A 469 -4.46 -35.96 -23.72
CA VAL A 469 -3.48 -35.23 -24.55
C VAL A 469 -4.00 -34.93 -25.97
N PRO A 470 -4.50 -35.91 -26.77
CA PRO A 470 -5.09 -35.61 -28.07
C PRO A 470 -6.36 -34.77 -27.97
N TRP A 471 -7.18 -34.95 -26.93
CA TRP A 471 -8.33 -34.08 -26.65
C TRP A 471 -7.90 -32.62 -26.46
N LEU A 472 -6.88 -32.38 -25.62
CA LEU A 472 -6.36 -31.05 -25.34
C LEU A 472 -5.87 -30.36 -26.63
N MET A 473 -5.14 -31.09 -27.47
CA MET A 473 -4.68 -30.57 -28.77
C MET A 473 -5.85 -30.22 -29.71
N GLU A 474 -6.91 -31.02 -29.72
CA GLU A 474 -8.08 -30.80 -30.56
C GLU A 474 -8.88 -29.57 -30.12
N VAL A 475 -9.20 -29.49 -28.83
CA VAL A 475 -9.96 -28.37 -28.24
C VAL A 475 -9.22 -27.05 -28.44
N LEU A 476 -7.90 -27.02 -28.22
CA LEU A 476 -7.09 -25.81 -28.44
C LEU A 476 -6.99 -25.40 -29.91
N ARG A 477 -7.02 -26.35 -30.86
CA ARG A 477 -6.94 -26.06 -32.30
C ARG A 477 -8.27 -25.65 -32.93
N LYS A 478 -9.38 -26.10 -32.36
CA LYS A 478 -10.73 -25.87 -32.89
C LYS A 478 -11.49 -24.86 -32.06
N ASP A 479 -11.92 -25.28 -30.87
CA ASP A 479 -12.91 -24.56 -30.07
C ASP A 479 -12.30 -23.35 -29.34
N LEU A 480 -11.04 -23.45 -28.95
CA LEU A 480 -10.33 -22.41 -28.19
C LEU A 480 -9.21 -21.71 -28.99
N LYS A 481 -9.18 -21.86 -30.32
CA LYS A 481 -8.08 -21.37 -31.19
C LYS A 481 -7.73 -19.89 -31.03
N HIS A 482 -8.74 -19.06 -30.80
CA HIS A 482 -8.60 -17.61 -30.69
C HIS A 482 -8.83 -17.10 -29.26
N LYS A 483 -8.83 -18.00 -28.29
CA LYS A 483 -9.07 -17.68 -26.89
C LYS A 483 -7.80 -17.83 -26.06
N LYS A 484 -7.73 -17.08 -24.97
CA LYS A 484 -6.71 -17.22 -23.92
C LYS A 484 -7.20 -18.28 -22.94
N VAL A 485 -6.37 -19.29 -22.73
CA VAL A 485 -6.73 -20.47 -21.91
C VAL A 485 -5.74 -20.60 -20.77
N LEU A 486 -6.25 -20.76 -19.54
CA LEU A 486 -5.44 -21.17 -18.40
C LEU A 486 -5.58 -22.67 -18.23
N LEU A 487 -4.47 -23.41 -18.13
CA LEU A 487 -4.50 -24.82 -17.77
C LEU A 487 -3.73 -25.01 -16.46
N ILE A 488 -4.39 -25.65 -15.49
CA ILE A 488 -3.76 -26.01 -14.22
C ILE A 488 -3.59 -27.51 -14.16
N ALA A 489 -2.37 -27.92 -13.83
CA ALA A 489 -1.97 -29.30 -13.56
C ALA A 489 -1.25 -29.38 -12.20
N ARG A 490 -1.21 -30.58 -11.63
CA ARG A 490 -0.71 -30.82 -10.29
C ARG A 490 0.77 -30.50 -10.05
N SER A 491 1.65 -30.70 -11.04
CA SER A 491 3.10 -30.60 -10.84
C SER A 491 3.85 -29.99 -12.03
N GLY A 492 5.00 -29.34 -11.75
CA GLY A 492 5.88 -28.78 -12.78
C GLY A 492 6.30 -29.78 -13.87
N PRO A 493 6.72 -31.02 -13.54
CA PRO A 493 7.07 -32.01 -14.56
C PRO A 493 5.94 -32.34 -15.55
N VAL A 494 4.68 -32.38 -15.07
CA VAL A 494 3.51 -32.60 -15.95
C VAL A 494 3.31 -31.40 -16.88
N VAL A 495 3.47 -30.17 -16.36
CA VAL A 495 3.41 -28.93 -17.13
C VAL A 495 4.47 -28.91 -18.24
N GLU A 496 5.72 -29.25 -17.92
CA GLU A 496 6.82 -29.31 -18.87
C GLU A 496 6.58 -30.37 -19.96
N ALA A 497 6.03 -31.53 -19.59
CA ALA A 497 5.69 -32.59 -20.51
C ALA A 497 4.59 -32.14 -21.51
N LEU A 498 3.51 -31.52 -21.00
CA LEU A 498 2.43 -30.98 -21.82
C LEU A 498 2.92 -29.85 -22.73
N GLU A 499 3.78 -28.95 -22.25
CA GLU A 499 4.34 -27.87 -23.07
C GLU A 499 5.11 -28.40 -24.27
N ASN A 500 5.96 -29.40 -24.05
CA ASN A 500 6.76 -29.99 -25.11
C ASN A 500 5.87 -30.61 -26.19
N VAL A 501 4.81 -31.31 -25.82
CA VAL A 501 3.87 -31.91 -26.79
C VAL A 501 3.09 -30.83 -27.54
N LEU A 502 2.53 -29.84 -26.85
CA LEU A 502 1.75 -28.77 -27.46
C LEU A 502 2.61 -27.91 -28.42
N ARG A 503 3.85 -27.62 -28.05
CA ARG A 503 4.76 -26.84 -28.90
C ARG A 503 5.22 -27.64 -30.11
N LEU A 504 5.70 -28.88 -29.92
CA LEU A 504 6.34 -29.67 -30.98
C LEU A 504 5.33 -30.34 -31.92
N HIS A 505 4.22 -30.86 -31.39
CA HIS A 505 3.25 -31.64 -32.16
C HIS A 505 1.98 -30.84 -32.49
N ALA A 506 1.58 -29.92 -31.61
CA ALA A 506 0.38 -29.12 -31.82
C ALA A 506 0.65 -27.81 -32.59
N GLY A 507 1.87 -27.26 -32.51
CA GLY A 507 2.22 -25.95 -33.05
C GLY A 507 1.53 -24.79 -32.32
N ILE A 508 1.15 -25.01 -31.06
CA ILE A 508 0.43 -24.06 -30.23
C ILE A 508 1.46 -23.17 -29.50
N ARG A 509 1.16 -21.87 -29.41
CA ARG A 509 1.97 -20.93 -28.63
C ARG A 509 1.66 -21.11 -27.14
N THR A 510 2.63 -21.59 -26.40
CA THR A 510 2.54 -21.94 -24.97
C THR A 510 3.37 -20.98 -24.13
N ALA A 511 2.95 -20.78 -22.88
CA ALA A 511 3.75 -20.23 -21.80
C ALA A 511 3.66 -21.18 -20.59
N MET A 512 4.70 -21.23 -19.77
CA MET A 512 4.74 -22.06 -18.56
C MET A 512 4.77 -21.21 -17.30
N PHE A 513 4.27 -21.75 -16.21
CA PHE A 513 4.31 -21.15 -14.88
C PHE A 513 4.40 -22.24 -13.81
N HIS A 514 5.60 -22.54 -13.34
CA HIS A 514 5.83 -23.57 -12.31
C HIS A 514 6.96 -23.17 -11.34
N GLU A 515 7.08 -23.94 -10.26
CA GLU A 515 7.94 -23.68 -9.10
C GLU A 515 9.42 -23.56 -9.45
N GLY A 516 9.87 -24.23 -10.51
CA GLY A 516 11.25 -24.20 -10.99
C GLY A 516 11.66 -22.92 -11.72
N MET A 517 10.69 -22.07 -12.11
CA MET A 517 10.98 -20.82 -12.83
C MET A 517 11.33 -19.70 -11.85
N SER A 518 12.28 -18.85 -12.24
CA SER A 518 12.56 -17.60 -11.54
C SER A 518 11.40 -16.61 -11.65
N LEU A 519 11.36 -15.62 -10.75
CA LEU A 519 10.32 -14.59 -10.75
C LEU A 519 10.26 -13.82 -12.09
N LEU A 520 11.43 -13.53 -12.68
CA LEU A 520 11.54 -12.83 -13.96
C LEU A 520 10.98 -13.66 -15.11
N GLU A 521 11.28 -14.95 -15.17
CA GLU A 521 10.77 -15.86 -16.21
C GLU A 521 9.24 -15.99 -16.13
N ARG A 522 8.70 -16.07 -14.90
CA ARG A 522 7.26 -16.08 -14.67
C ARG A 522 6.58 -14.80 -15.15
N ASP A 523 7.23 -13.64 -15.02
CA ASP A 523 6.73 -12.36 -15.53
C ASP A 523 6.72 -12.31 -17.04
N GLN A 524 7.81 -12.73 -17.67
CA GLN A 524 7.90 -12.80 -19.11
C GLN A 524 6.84 -13.73 -19.69
N ALA A 525 6.60 -14.88 -19.05
CA ALA A 525 5.56 -15.82 -19.42
C ALA A 525 4.15 -15.22 -19.30
N ALA A 526 3.86 -14.50 -18.20
CA ALA A 526 2.58 -13.83 -18.00
C ALA A 526 2.37 -12.68 -19.00
N ALA A 527 3.40 -11.86 -19.26
CA ALA A 527 3.34 -10.78 -20.25
C ALA A 527 3.13 -11.33 -21.67
N TYR A 528 3.85 -12.39 -22.04
CA TYR A 528 3.66 -13.09 -23.31
C TYR A 528 2.26 -13.71 -23.40
N PHE A 529 1.68 -14.19 -22.29
CA PHE A 529 0.31 -14.67 -22.26
C PHE A 529 -0.73 -13.54 -22.37
N ALA A 530 -0.48 -12.35 -21.81
CA ALA A 530 -1.37 -11.20 -21.90
C ALA A 530 -1.40 -10.55 -23.30
N GLU A 531 -0.36 -10.72 -24.12
CA GLU A 531 -0.26 -10.09 -25.44
C GLU A 531 -1.32 -10.60 -26.44
N GLU A 532 -2.13 -9.70 -27.02
CA GLU A 532 -3.30 -10.05 -27.84
C GLU A 532 -2.95 -10.68 -29.20
N SER A 533 -1.98 -10.14 -29.92
CA SER A 533 -1.72 -10.52 -31.33
C SER A 533 -0.70 -11.65 -31.45
N TYR A 534 0.46 -11.51 -30.81
CA TYR A 534 1.58 -12.45 -30.95
C TYR A 534 1.85 -13.32 -29.72
N GLY A 535 1.09 -13.14 -28.65
CA GLY A 535 1.25 -13.84 -27.38
C GLY A 535 0.92 -15.33 -27.35
N ALA A 536 1.19 -15.97 -26.21
CA ALA A 536 0.79 -17.34 -25.92
C ALA A 536 -0.74 -17.50 -25.97
N GLN A 537 -1.22 -18.62 -26.52
CA GLN A 537 -2.63 -18.98 -26.50
C GLN A 537 -3.01 -19.59 -25.13
N ILE A 538 -2.11 -20.37 -24.55
CA ILE A 538 -2.31 -21.11 -23.30
C ILE A 538 -1.18 -20.84 -22.32
N LEU A 539 -1.55 -20.64 -21.04
CA LEU A 539 -0.63 -20.63 -19.91
C LEU A 539 -0.78 -21.95 -19.14
N LEU A 540 0.30 -22.73 -19.06
CA LEU A 540 0.36 -24.02 -18.38
C LEU A 540 0.95 -23.81 -16.98
N CYS A 541 0.14 -24.05 -15.96
CA CYS A 541 0.44 -23.79 -14.57
C CYS A 541 0.55 -25.07 -13.76
N SER A 542 1.56 -25.17 -12.89
CA SER A 542 1.54 -26.15 -11.80
C SER A 542 0.65 -25.63 -10.64
N GLU A 543 0.61 -26.32 -9.51
CA GLU A 543 -0.15 -25.86 -8.33
C GLU A 543 0.23 -24.44 -7.89
N ILE A 544 1.46 -23.98 -8.14
CA ILE A 544 1.89 -22.61 -7.82
C ILE A 544 1.26 -21.55 -8.73
N GLY A 545 0.73 -21.92 -9.90
CA GLY A 545 -0.06 -21.03 -10.73
C GLY A 545 -1.43 -20.73 -10.13
N SER A 546 -1.81 -21.48 -9.09
CA SER A 546 -2.91 -21.18 -8.18
C SER A 546 -2.54 -20.12 -7.13
N GLU A 547 -1.50 -19.28 -7.32
CA GLU A 547 -1.07 -18.22 -6.38
C GLU A 547 -0.95 -16.80 -7.03
N GLY A 548 -1.33 -15.77 -6.27
CA GLY A 548 -1.07 -14.32 -6.50
C GLY A 548 -1.49 -13.53 -7.77
N ARG A 549 -1.70 -14.14 -8.96
CA ARG A 549 -1.82 -13.35 -10.23
C ARG A 549 -3.24 -13.24 -10.81
N ASN A 550 -3.51 -12.12 -11.51
CA ASN A 550 -4.79 -11.82 -12.14
C ASN A 550 -4.74 -12.16 -13.65
N PHE A 551 -5.51 -13.17 -14.08
CA PHE A 551 -5.65 -13.54 -15.49
C PHE A 551 -7.05 -13.23 -16.02
N GLN A 552 -7.61 -12.07 -15.64
CA GLN A 552 -9.00 -11.70 -15.93
C GLN A 552 -9.31 -11.51 -17.43
N PHE A 553 -8.29 -11.39 -18.27
CA PHE A 553 -8.44 -11.41 -19.73
C PHE A 553 -8.69 -12.82 -20.30
N ALA A 554 -8.48 -13.87 -19.51
CA ALA A 554 -8.82 -15.25 -19.85
C ALA A 554 -10.11 -15.67 -19.16
N SER A 555 -10.98 -16.38 -19.87
CA SER A 555 -12.26 -16.88 -19.34
C SER A 555 -12.42 -18.40 -19.47
N ASP A 556 -11.50 -19.08 -20.14
CA ASP A 556 -11.49 -20.54 -20.28
C ASP A 556 -10.40 -21.14 -19.38
N LEU A 557 -10.81 -22.01 -18.44
CA LEU A 557 -9.96 -22.76 -17.53
C LEU A 557 -10.01 -24.25 -17.88
N ILE A 558 -8.86 -24.89 -18.07
CA ILE A 558 -8.74 -26.34 -18.20
C ILE A 558 -8.15 -26.88 -16.89
N LEU A 559 -8.91 -27.72 -16.20
CA LEU A 559 -8.42 -28.47 -15.04
C LEU A 559 -7.96 -29.85 -15.51
N PHE A 560 -6.66 -29.98 -15.80
CA PHE A 560 -6.12 -31.24 -16.34
C PHE A 560 -6.26 -32.41 -15.35
N ASP A 561 -6.26 -32.08 -14.06
CA ASP A 561 -6.59 -32.94 -12.94
C ASP A 561 -7.49 -32.22 -11.94
N LEU A 562 -8.10 -32.99 -11.04
CA LEU A 562 -8.84 -32.47 -9.90
C LEU A 562 -8.03 -32.69 -8.61
N PRO A 563 -7.92 -31.69 -7.72
CA PRO A 563 -7.25 -31.85 -6.44
C PRO A 563 -8.10 -32.74 -5.51
N ALA A 564 -7.50 -33.20 -4.40
CA ALA A 564 -8.26 -33.92 -3.38
C ALA A 564 -9.02 -33.01 -2.43
N ASN A 565 -8.59 -31.76 -2.24
CA ASN A 565 -9.24 -30.80 -1.33
C ASN A 565 -10.09 -29.79 -2.15
N PRO A 566 -11.38 -29.58 -1.81
CA PRO A 566 -12.26 -28.63 -2.49
C PRO A 566 -11.76 -27.19 -2.44
N ASP A 567 -11.08 -26.77 -1.37
CA ASP A 567 -10.58 -25.40 -1.27
C ASP A 567 -9.49 -25.13 -2.30
N VAL A 568 -8.64 -26.13 -2.56
CA VAL A 568 -7.63 -26.06 -3.62
C VAL A 568 -8.32 -25.93 -4.98
N LEU A 569 -9.43 -26.64 -5.20
CA LEU A 569 -10.22 -26.52 -6.43
C LEU A 569 -10.83 -25.11 -6.57
N GLU A 570 -11.40 -24.57 -5.50
CA GLU A 570 -11.92 -23.19 -5.47
C GLU A 570 -10.82 -22.16 -5.70
N GLN A 571 -9.61 -22.37 -5.15
CA GLN A 571 -8.45 -21.52 -5.41
C GLN A 571 -8.00 -21.55 -6.88
N ARG A 572 -8.06 -22.73 -7.52
CA ARG A 572 -7.80 -22.91 -8.97
C ARG A 572 -8.82 -22.13 -9.81
N ILE A 573 -10.11 -22.29 -9.52
CA ILE A 573 -11.20 -21.59 -10.24
C ILE A 573 -11.14 -20.08 -9.97
N GLY A 574 -10.84 -19.70 -8.73
CA GLY A 574 -10.65 -18.34 -8.25
C GLY A 574 -9.48 -17.60 -8.90
N ARG A 575 -8.70 -18.22 -9.80
CA ARG A 575 -7.73 -17.51 -10.65
C ARG A 575 -8.39 -16.69 -11.75
N LEU A 576 -9.53 -17.16 -12.25
CA LEU A 576 -10.34 -16.47 -13.26
C LEU A 576 -11.62 -15.89 -12.63
N ASP A 577 -12.17 -16.57 -11.63
CA ASP A 577 -13.40 -16.18 -10.92
C ASP A 577 -13.15 -15.07 -9.91
N ARG A 578 -12.97 -13.85 -10.42
CA ARG A 578 -12.66 -12.63 -9.66
C ARG A 578 -13.44 -11.43 -10.20
N ILE A 579 -13.64 -10.44 -9.32
CA ILE A 579 -14.23 -9.14 -9.68
C ILE A 579 -13.35 -8.46 -10.72
N GLY A 580 -13.95 -8.07 -11.85
CA GLY A 580 -13.26 -7.52 -13.02
C GLY A 580 -13.19 -8.50 -14.21
N GLN A 581 -13.60 -9.75 -14.02
CA GLN A 581 -13.87 -10.66 -15.13
C GLN A 581 -15.17 -10.25 -15.84
N GLU A 582 -15.08 -9.97 -17.14
CA GLU A 582 -16.24 -9.56 -17.94
C GLU A 582 -17.00 -10.75 -18.54
N ASN A 583 -16.32 -11.89 -18.73
CA ASN A 583 -16.87 -13.05 -19.41
C ASN A 583 -17.19 -14.18 -18.43
N ARG A 584 -18.31 -14.86 -18.68
CA ARG A 584 -18.69 -16.06 -17.91
C ARG A 584 -17.64 -17.17 -18.08
N ILE A 585 -17.19 -17.72 -16.95
CA ILE A 585 -16.03 -18.63 -16.93
C ILE A 585 -16.44 -20.01 -17.41
N GLN A 586 -15.63 -20.58 -18.30
CA GLN A 586 -15.84 -21.91 -18.87
C GLN A 586 -14.78 -22.85 -18.29
N ILE A 587 -15.22 -23.82 -17.47
CA ILE A 587 -14.33 -24.75 -16.78
C ILE A 587 -14.36 -26.11 -17.50
N HIS A 588 -13.33 -26.40 -18.26
CA HIS A 588 -13.18 -27.65 -19.00
C HIS A 588 -12.51 -28.71 -18.12
N VAL A 589 -13.19 -29.83 -17.89
CA VAL A 589 -12.72 -30.90 -16.99
C VAL A 589 -12.61 -32.22 -17.76
N PRO A 590 -11.44 -32.54 -18.34
CA PRO A 590 -11.18 -33.87 -18.89
C PRO A 590 -11.02 -34.90 -17.77
N TYR A 591 -11.75 -36.01 -17.85
CA TYR A 591 -11.63 -37.12 -16.90
C TYR A 591 -11.84 -38.48 -17.59
N LEU A 592 -11.28 -39.52 -16.99
CA LEU A 592 -11.36 -40.88 -17.53
C LEU A 592 -12.56 -41.65 -16.96
N ILE A 593 -13.41 -42.16 -17.85
CA ILE A 593 -14.62 -42.92 -17.53
C ILE A 593 -14.26 -44.23 -16.80
N GLY A 594 -15.01 -44.56 -15.76
CA GLY A 594 -14.84 -45.74 -14.90
C GLY A 594 -13.77 -45.61 -13.82
N THR A 595 -13.01 -44.50 -13.81
CA THR A 595 -11.86 -44.32 -12.89
C THR A 595 -12.22 -43.50 -11.65
N ALA A 596 -11.28 -43.37 -10.71
CA ALA A 596 -11.42 -42.48 -9.56
C ALA A 596 -11.62 -41.00 -9.99
N GLN A 597 -11.10 -40.60 -11.16
CA GLN A 597 -11.26 -39.24 -11.67
C GLN A 597 -12.73 -38.92 -12.01
N GLU A 598 -13.47 -39.84 -12.62
CA GLU A 598 -14.90 -39.67 -12.87
C GLU A 598 -15.68 -39.53 -11.57
N ARG A 599 -15.41 -40.39 -10.58
CA ARG A 599 -16.08 -40.33 -9.27
C ARG A 599 -15.76 -39.03 -8.54
N MET A 600 -14.51 -38.55 -8.58
CA MET A 600 -14.15 -37.25 -8.02
C MET A 600 -14.84 -36.09 -8.76
N PHE A 601 -14.92 -36.15 -10.10
CA PHE A 601 -15.64 -35.16 -10.88
C PHE A 601 -17.11 -35.09 -10.47
N ARG A 602 -17.79 -36.24 -10.35
CA ARG A 602 -19.19 -36.33 -9.91
C ARG A 602 -19.38 -35.83 -8.49
N TRP A 603 -18.46 -36.14 -7.58
CA TRP A 603 -18.46 -35.58 -6.22
C TRP A 603 -18.47 -34.05 -6.23
N TYR A 604 -17.56 -33.42 -6.98
CA TYR A 604 -17.49 -31.96 -7.07
C TYR A 604 -18.65 -31.32 -7.84
N ASN A 605 -19.16 -32.00 -8.89
CA ASN A 605 -20.19 -31.46 -9.75
C ASN A 605 -21.62 -31.67 -9.23
N GLU A 606 -21.93 -32.87 -8.71
CA GLU A 606 -23.28 -33.28 -8.32
C GLU A 606 -23.53 -33.11 -6.82
N ALA A 607 -22.60 -33.55 -5.97
CA ALA A 607 -22.75 -33.44 -4.52
C ALA A 607 -22.44 -32.02 -4.02
N LEU A 608 -21.28 -31.49 -4.38
CA LEU A 608 -20.81 -30.19 -3.89
C LEU A 608 -21.19 -28.99 -4.78
N ASN A 609 -21.61 -29.23 -6.02
CA ASN A 609 -21.97 -28.18 -6.99
C ASN A 609 -20.92 -27.07 -7.19
N ILE A 610 -19.63 -27.41 -7.01
CA ILE A 610 -18.52 -26.44 -7.07
C ILE A 610 -18.41 -25.87 -8.49
N PHE A 611 -18.60 -26.61 -9.57
CA PHE A 611 -18.37 -26.04 -10.90
C PHE A 611 -19.40 -24.99 -11.36
N SER A 612 -20.55 -24.89 -10.68
CA SER A 612 -21.64 -23.96 -11.05
C SER A 612 -21.70 -22.72 -10.16
N SER A 613 -21.39 -22.88 -8.87
CA SER A 613 -21.46 -21.82 -7.86
C SER A 613 -20.40 -22.06 -6.79
N ILE A 614 -19.98 -20.99 -6.11
CA ILE A 614 -19.09 -21.13 -4.95
C ILE A 614 -19.79 -21.99 -3.88
N SER A 615 -19.08 -22.98 -3.36
CA SER A 615 -19.63 -23.89 -2.34
C SER A 615 -18.92 -23.66 -1.00
N PRO A 616 -19.40 -22.71 -0.17
CA PRO A 616 -18.76 -22.40 1.12
C PRO A 616 -18.75 -23.61 2.07
N THR A 617 -19.66 -24.56 1.91
CA THR A 617 -19.82 -25.74 2.76
C THR A 617 -18.98 -26.95 2.28
N ALA A 618 -18.25 -26.80 1.17
CA ALA A 618 -17.60 -27.92 0.50
C ALA A 618 -16.54 -28.63 1.36
N GLN A 619 -15.69 -27.86 2.05
CA GLN A 619 -14.65 -28.42 2.92
C GLN A 619 -15.27 -29.20 4.07
N THR A 620 -16.21 -28.59 4.81
CA THR A 620 -16.90 -29.22 5.93
C THR A 620 -17.59 -30.51 5.53
N LEU A 621 -18.33 -30.50 4.41
CA LEU A 621 -18.97 -31.70 3.89
C LEU A 621 -17.94 -32.76 3.51
N GLN A 622 -16.84 -32.37 2.88
CA GLN A 622 -15.82 -33.34 2.53
C GLN A 622 -15.15 -33.96 3.76
N GLU A 623 -14.85 -33.18 4.79
CA GLU A 623 -14.27 -33.69 6.04
C GLU A 623 -15.21 -34.67 6.74
N ASN A 624 -16.51 -34.37 6.75
CA ASN A 624 -17.53 -35.23 7.35
C ASN A 624 -17.68 -36.59 6.64
N PHE A 625 -17.48 -36.63 5.32
CA PHE A 625 -17.69 -37.82 4.49
C PHE A 625 -16.40 -38.39 3.87
N ILE A 626 -15.22 -37.97 4.36
CA ILE A 626 -13.94 -38.30 3.72
C ILE A 626 -13.66 -39.81 3.69
N VAL A 627 -14.13 -40.54 4.70
CA VAL A 627 -13.89 -41.98 4.83
C VAL A 627 -14.72 -42.74 3.79
N GLU A 628 -16.01 -42.46 3.72
CA GLU A 628 -16.95 -43.04 2.76
C GLU A 628 -16.56 -42.69 1.32
N LEU A 629 -16.19 -41.43 1.08
CA LEU A 629 -15.74 -40.96 -0.21
C LEU A 629 -14.48 -41.71 -0.65
N LYS A 630 -13.50 -41.90 0.23
CA LYS A 630 -12.25 -42.59 -0.10
C LYS A 630 -12.48 -44.04 -0.54
N ASP A 631 -13.39 -44.75 0.13
CA ASP A 631 -13.74 -46.12 -0.23
C ASP A 631 -14.43 -46.18 -1.60
N CYS A 632 -15.29 -45.20 -1.92
CA CYS A 632 -15.91 -45.07 -3.23
C CYS A 632 -14.93 -44.63 -4.32
N LEU A 633 -13.89 -43.86 -4.00
CA LEU A 633 -12.87 -43.46 -4.99
C LEU A 633 -11.97 -44.65 -5.35
N LEU A 634 -11.60 -45.49 -4.38
CA LEU A 634 -10.74 -46.66 -4.60
C LEU A 634 -11.42 -47.80 -5.34
N ALA A 635 -12.73 -47.99 -5.17
CA ALA A 635 -13.49 -49.04 -5.85
C ALA A 635 -14.85 -48.53 -6.31
N ASP A 636 -15.34 -49.01 -7.45
CA ASP A 636 -16.69 -48.71 -7.90
C ASP A 636 -17.72 -49.44 -7.01
N GLN A 637 -18.38 -48.67 -6.15
CA GLN A 637 -19.41 -49.17 -5.22
C GLN A 637 -20.83 -49.08 -5.81
N GLY A 638 -20.98 -48.65 -7.07
CA GLY A 638 -22.28 -48.55 -7.74
C GLY A 638 -23.30 -47.72 -6.96
N GLN A 639 -24.41 -48.35 -6.54
CA GLN A 639 -25.52 -47.66 -5.86
C GLN A 639 -25.09 -46.94 -4.56
N THR A 640 -24.13 -47.49 -3.82
CA THR A 640 -23.64 -46.83 -2.58
C THR A 640 -23.03 -45.46 -2.87
N PHE A 641 -22.38 -45.29 -4.03
CA PHE A 641 -21.85 -43.99 -4.43
C PHE A 641 -22.97 -43.03 -4.85
N GLU A 642 -24.00 -43.50 -5.54
CA GLU A 642 -25.18 -42.69 -5.88
C GLU A 642 -25.92 -42.19 -4.63
N ASP A 643 -26.13 -43.09 -3.65
CA ASP A 643 -26.78 -42.76 -2.39
C ASP A 643 -25.96 -41.72 -1.60
N LEU A 644 -24.63 -41.85 -1.59
CA LEU A 644 -23.72 -40.89 -0.96
C LEU A 644 -23.80 -39.50 -1.61
N LEU A 645 -23.84 -39.43 -2.95
CA LEU A 645 -23.96 -38.15 -3.66
C LEU A 645 -25.28 -37.44 -3.33
N GLU A 646 -26.39 -38.19 -3.27
CA GLU A 646 -27.70 -37.65 -2.92
C GLU A 646 -27.74 -37.17 -1.46
N GLU A 647 -27.22 -37.97 -0.52
CA GLU A 647 -27.13 -37.60 0.90
C GLU A 647 -26.37 -36.29 1.10
N VAL A 648 -25.19 -36.17 0.48
CA VAL A 648 -24.33 -34.99 0.61
C VAL A 648 -24.96 -33.77 -0.04
N ASN A 649 -25.64 -33.92 -1.19
CA ASN A 649 -26.35 -32.80 -1.81
C ASN A 649 -27.50 -32.29 -0.94
N VAL A 650 -28.25 -33.18 -0.30
CA VAL A 650 -29.32 -32.78 0.64
C VAL A 650 -28.73 -32.05 1.85
N GLN A 651 -27.64 -32.56 2.43
CA GLN A 651 -26.96 -31.88 3.54
C GLN A 651 -26.39 -30.53 3.11
N ARG A 652 -25.80 -30.43 1.91
CA ARG A 652 -25.32 -29.17 1.33
C ARG A 652 -26.43 -28.14 1.25
N GLN A 653 -27.57 -28.49 0.67
CA GLN A 653 -28.72 -27.57 0.55
C GLN A 653 -29.24 -27.12 1.91
N ALA A 654 -29.25 -28.00 2.91
CA ALA A 654 -29.64 -27.65 4.26
C ALA A 654 -28.65 -26.67 4.91
N LEU A 655 -27.35 -26.95 4.82
CA LEU A 655 -26.28 -26.08 5.34
C LEU A 655 -26.26 -24.72 4.63
N GLU A 656 -26.43 -24.68 3.31
CA GLU A 656 -26.50 -23.42 2.55
C GLU A 656 -27.73 -22.59 2.94
N ALA A 657 -28.88 -23.23 3.14
CA ALA A 657 -30.08 -22.55 3.60
C ALA A 657 -29.92 -22.00 5.04
N GLU A 658 -29.22 -22.74 5.91
CA GLU A 658 -28.88 -22.29 7.26
C GLU A 658 -27.94 -21.07 7.23
N LEU A 659 -26.88 -21.12 6.40
CA LEU A 659 -25.96 -19.99 6.20
C LEU A 659 -26.67 -18.75 5.63
N GLN A 660 -27.60 -18.93 4.69
CA GLN A 660 -28.41 -17.83 4.17
C GLN A 660 -29.36 -17.24 5.22
N ALA A 661 -29.92 -18.08 6.10
CA ALA A 661 -30.78 -17.62 7.19
C ALA A 661 -29.99 -16.91 8.31
N GLY A 662 -28.73 -17.30 8.54
CA GLY A 662 -27.81 -16.67 9.48
C GLY A 662 -27.10 -15.41 8.95
N ARG A 663 -27.37 -15.01 7.71
CA ARG A 663 -26.69 -13.89 7.04
C ARG A 663 -26.99 -12.56 7.73
N ASP A 664 -25.95 -11.92 8.25
CA ASP A 664 -26.06 -10.56 8.79
C ASP A 664 -25.97 -9.50 7.69
N ARG A 665 -27.14 -9.14 7.12
CA ARG A 665 -27.22 -8.08 6.09
C ARG A 665 -26.79 -6.71 6.60
N LEU A 666 -26.91 -6.43 7.90
CA LEU A 666 -26.48 -5.16 8.47
C LEU A 666 -24.95 -5.08 8.49
N LEU A 667 -24.27 -6.18 8.83
CA LEU A 667 -22.82 -6.30 8.74
C LEU A 667 -22.33 -6.14 7.30
N GLU A 668 -23.00 -6.76 6.32
CA GLU A 668 -22.64 -6.61 4.91
C GLU A 668 -22.80 -5.17 4.41
N TYR A 669 -23.92 -4.52 4.73
CA TYR A 669 -24.13 -3.12 4.38
C TYR A 669 -23.10 -2.19 5.02
N ASN A 670 -22.71 -2.50 6.27
CA ASN A 670 -21.63 -1.76 6.92
C ASN A 670 -20.27 -2.02 6.30
N SER A 671 -20.08 -3.21 5.72
CA SER A 671 -18.83 -3.63 5.06
C SER A 671 -18.62 -2.93 3.72
N CYS A 672 -19.69 -2.50 3.05
CA CYS A 672 -19.61 -1.62 1.89
C CYS A 672 -20.82 -0.69 1.82
N ARG A 673 -20.61 0.60 2.09
CA ARG A 673 -21.65 1.63 1.87
C ARG A 673 -21.54 2.19 0.45
N PRO A 674 -22.48 1.89 -0.47
CA PRO A 674 -22.28 2.14 -1.89
C PRO A 674 -22.05 3.62 -2.24
N VAL A 675 -22.76 4.54 -1.58
CA VAL A 675 -22.65 5.99 -1.84
C VAL A 675 -21.26 6.52 -1.48
N VAL A 676 -20.72 6.11 -0.34
CA VAL A 676 -19.38 6.53 0.10
C VAL A 676 -18.32 5.89 -0.79
N ALA A 677 -18.46 4.59 -1.06
CA ALA A 677 -17.55 3.84 -1.92
C ALA A 677 -17.46 4.44 -3.34
N GLN A 678 -18.59 4.78 -3.96
CA GLN A 678 -18.65 5.42 -5.26
C GLN A 678 -18.02 6.82 -5.26
N GLY A 679 -18.19 7.59 -4.18
CA GLY A 679 -17.51 8.87 -4.04
C GLY A 679 -15.98 8.76 -4.04
N ILE A 680 -15.44 7.71 -3.43
CA ILE A 680 -14.00 7.42 -3.44
C ILE A 680 -13.55 6.98 -4.84
N VAL A 681 -14.30 6.09 -5.50
CA VAL A 681 -14.02 5.64 -6.86
C VAL A 681 -13.97 6.82 -7.82
N GLN A 682 -15.00 7.67 -7.83
CA GLN A 682 -15.05 8.85 -8.71
C GLN A 682 -13.86 9.78 -8.48
N ALA A 683 -13.46 10.00 -7.23
CA ALA A 683 -12.33 10.85 -6.91
C ALA A 683 -10.99 10.26 -7.40
N LEU A 684 -10.86 8.93 -7.45
CA LEU A 684 -9.70 8.24 -8.03
C LEU A 684 -9.72 8.28 -9.56
N GLU A 685 -10.88 8.10 -10.19
CA GLU A 685 -11.03 8.25 -11.65
C GLU A 685 -10.69 9.67 -12.11
N ASP A 686 -11.19 10.69 -11.40
CA ASP A 686 -10.88 12.10 -11.67
C ASP A 686 -9.37 12.40 -11.55
N TYR A 687 -8.66 11.67 -10.67
CA TYR A 687 -7.20 11.76 -10.56
C TYR A 687 -6.49 11.08 -11.73
N ASP A 688 -6.92 9.87 -12.10
CA ASP A 688 -6.31 9.09 -13.18
C ASP A 688 -6.48 9.80 -14.55
N ASP A 689 -7.56 10.55 -14.75
CA ASP A 689 -7.81 11.38 -15.94
C ASP A 689 -6.91 12.64 -16.04
N ASN A 690 -6.21 12.99 -14.96
CA ASN A 690 -5.43 14.22 -14.89
C ASN A 690 -4.02 14.09 -15.51
N THR A 691 -3.73 14.95 -16.49
CA THR A 691 -2.42 14.95 -17.20
C THR A 691 -1.31 15.76 -16.52
N THR A 692 -1.56 16.34 -15.35
CA THR A 692 -0.60 17.23 -14.67
C THR A 692 0.69 16.50 -14.30
N LEU A 693 0.60 15.31 -13.67
CA LEU A 693 1.80 14.54 -13.30
C LEU A 693 2.58 14.03 -14.51
N PRO A 694 1.95 13.39 -15.53
CA PRO A 694 2.66 13.00 -16.76
C PRO A 694 3.43 14.15 -17.41
N MET A 695 2.80 15.33 -17.53
CA MET A 695 3.42 16.52 -18.12
C MET A 695 4.56 17.07 -17.26
N PHE A 696 4.39 17.08 -15.94
CA PHE A 696 5.45 17.45 -14.99
C PHE A 696 6.67 16.53 -15.15
N VAL A 697 6.48 15.21 -15.13
CA VAL A 697 7.58 14.23 -15.24
C VAL A 697 8.27 14.36 -16.58
N LYS A 698 7.53 14.45 -17.69
CA LYS A 698 8.11 14.64 -19.04
C LYS A 698 9.00 15.88 -19.11
N ARG A 699 8.53 17.02 -18.58
CA ARG A 699 9.31 18.27 -18.51
C ARG A 699 10.53 18.13 -17.60
N PHE A 700 10.39 17.45 -16.47
CA PHE A 700 11.48 17.17 -15.55
C PHE A 700 12.58 16.34 -16.21
N MET A 701 12.25 15.24 -16.88
CA MET A 701 13.21 14.37 -17.56
C MET A 701 13.96 15.13 -18.66
N SER A 702 13.22 15.83 -19.52
CA SER A 702 13.82 16.65 -20.58
C SER A 702 14.74 17.75 -20.04
N SER A 703 14.44 18.29 -18.86
CA SER A 703 15.23 19.38 -18.26
C SER A 703 16.46 18.90 -17.51
N THR A 704 16.54 17.61 -17.20
CA THR A 704 17.62 17.00 -16.41
C THR A 704 18.47 16.01 -17.23
N ASN A 705 18.20 15.91 -18.53
CA ASN A 705 18.82 14.98 -19.47
C ASN A 705 18.64 13.50 -19.05
N ILE A 706 17.44 13.13 -18.61
CA ILE A 706 17.07 11.74 -18.42
C ILE A 706 16.29 11.32 -19.67
N ASP A 707 16.60 10.14 -20.21
CA ASP A 707 15.92 9.64 -21.39
C ASP A 707 14.49 9.23 -21.02
N PHE A 708 13.54 9.63 -21.88
CA PHE A 708 12.11 9.44 -21.66
C PHE A 708 11.45 9.15 -23.01
N ASP A 709 11.22 7.88 -23.29
CA ASP A 709 10.69 7.40 -24.56
C ASP A 709 9.27 6.86 -24.41
N GLU A 710 8.30 7.56 -25.01
CA GLU A 710 6.88 7.21 -25.01
C GLU A 710 6.59 6.13 -26.06
N GLN A 711 6.05 5.00 -25.62
CA GLN A 711 5.67 3.88 -26.47
C GLN A 711 4.20 4.00 -26.92
N SER A 712 3.85 3.37 -28.04
CA SER A 712 2.48 3.41 -28.59
C SER A 712 1.45 2.67 -27.74
N ASN A 713 1.88 1.83 -26.78
CA ASN A 713 1.04 1.05 -25.89
C ASN A 713 0.78 1.75 -24.53
N GLY A 714 1.05 3.06 -24.42
CA GLY A 714 0.81 3.82 -23.19
C GLY A 714 1.89 3.67 -22.12
N THR A 715 2.95 2.91 -22.38
CA THR A 715 4.12 2.82 -21.48
C THR A 715 5.21 3.82 -21.85
N VAL A 716 6.10 4.11 -20.90
CA VAL A 716 7.29 4.94 -21.08
C VAL A 716 8.54 4.19 -20.62
N ILE A 717 9.65 4.41 -21.32
CA ILE A 717 10.96 3.90 -20.91
C ILE A 717 11.76 5.07 -20.34
N ILE A 718 12.23 4.93 -19.10
CA ILE A 718 12.99 5.95 -18.37
C ILE A 718 14.39 5.40 -18.14
N LYS A 719 15.42 6.08 -18.67
CA LYS A 719 16.81 5.65 -18.53
C LYS A 719 17.74 6.79 -18.13
N PRO A 720 18.70 6.56 -17.22
CA PRO A 720 19.73 7.53 -16.95
C PRO A 720 20.60 7.75 -18.19
N THR A 721 21.19 8.93 -18.32
CA THR A 721 22.17 9.24 -19.37
C THR A 721 23.48 9.71 -18.76
N ASP A 722 24.57 9.60 -19.52
CA ASP A 722 25.89 10.12 -19.12
C ASP A 722 25.89 11.64 -18.84
N GLN A 723 24.87 12.37 -19.33
CA GLN A 723 24.72 13.82 -19.18
C GLN A 723 23.67 14.23 -18.15
N MET A 724 23.17 13.27 -17.36
CA MET A 724 22.20 13.49 -16.30
C MET A 724 22.71 14.56 -15.31
N GLN A 725 21.87 15.57 -15.05
CA GLN A 725 22.27 16.76 -14.29
C GLN A 725 21.86 16.73 -12.82
N VAL A 726 21.18 15.66 -12.39
CA VAL A 726 20.64 15.49 -11.04
C VAL A 726 21.17 14.21 -10.41
N GLN A 727 21.18 14.15 -9.08
CA GLN A 727 21.61 12.98 -8.29
C GLN A 727 20.61 12.73 -7.15
N GLY A 728 20.61 11.52 -6.60
CA GLY A 728 19.76 11.15 -5.46
C GLY A 728 18.31 10.81 -5.82
N ILE A 729 18.04 10.50 -7.10
CA ILE A 729 16.74 9.94 -7.52
C ILE A 729 16.80 8.42 -7.58
N THR A 730 15.71 7.75 -7.28
CA THR A 730 15.61 6.29 -7.22
C THR A 730 15.44 5.68 -8.62
N LEU A 731 16.47 5.77 -9.46
CA LEU A 731 16.49 5.22 -10.82
C LEU A 731 17.67 4.26 -10.99
N ASP A 732 17.39 3.05 -11.45
CA ASP A 732 18.41 2.04 -11.73
C ASP A 732 19.25 2.38 -12.97
N GLU A 733 20.48 1.88 -13.05
CA GLU A 733 21.39 2.09 -14.19
C GLU A 733 20.82 1.51 -15.49
N GLU A 734 20.07 0.40 -15.40
CA GLU A 734 19.38 -0.21 -16.54
C GLU A 734 18.12 0.57 -16.97
N GLY A 735 17.64 1.49 -16.12
CA GLY A 735 16.39 2.22 -16.25
C GLY A 735 15.17 1.41 -15.82
N MET A 736 13.98 1.91 -16.17
CA MET A 736 12.71 1.24 -15.87
C MET A 736 11.68 1.43 -16.99
N THR A 737 10.77 0.48 -17.10
CA THR A 737 9.51 0.64 -17.85
C THR A 737 8.43 1.10 -16.89
N ALA A 738 7.67 2.12 -17.28
CA ALA A 738 6.65 2.71 -16.42
C ALA A 738 5.40 3.09 -17.20
N THR A 739 4.32 3.39 -16.49
CA THR A 739 3.07 3.92 -17.06
C THR A 739 2.42 4.88 -16.07
N PHE A 740 1.71 5.88 -16.59
CA PHE A 740 0.87 6.77 -15.80
C PHE A 740 -0.60 6.34 -15.80
N TYR A 741 -0.92 5.26 -16.53
CA TYR A 741 -2.28 4.79 -16.73
C TYR A 741 -2.50 3.50 -15.95
N ARG A 742 -3.52 3.50 -15.07
CA ARG A 742 -3.82 2.40 -14.14
C ARG A 742 -4.21 1.12 -14.86
N ASP A 743 -5.02 1.22 -15.90
CA ASP A 743 -5.44 0.11 -16.77
C ASP A 743 -4.23 -0.61 -17.37
N GLN A 744 -3.27 0.16 -17.92
CA GLN A 744 -2.04 -0.39 -18.46
C GLN A 744 -1.17 -1.03 -17.38
N ALA A 745 -1.13 -0.44 -16.19
CA ALA A 745 -0.36 -0.97 -15.06
C ALA A 745 -0.94 -2.30 -14.55
N GLN A 746 -2.26 -2.48 -14.58
CA GLN A 746 -2.90 -3.73 -14.20
C GLN A 746 -2.61 -4.87 -15.18
N ILE A 747 -2.50 -4.55 -16.47
CA ILE A 747 -2.16 -5.52 -17.52
C ILE A 747 -0.66 -5.85 -17.48
N ARG A 748 0.20 -4.84 -17.30
CA ARG A 748 1.66 -4.97 -17.36
C ARG A 748 2.29 -4.91 -15.98
N GLU A 749 2.46 -6.08 -15.37
CA GLU A 749 3.10 -6.16 -14.05
C GLU A 749 4.58 -5.72 -14.04
N ASP A 750 5.24 -5.77 -15.20
CA ASP A 750 6.62 -5.35 -15.40
C ASP A 750 6.78 -3.82 -15.47
N ALA A 751 5.68 -3.10 -15.72
CA ALA A 751 5.66 -1.65 -15.73
C ALA A 751 5.36 -1.08 -14.32
N GLN A 752 6.14 -0.10 -13.90
CA GLN A 752 5.89 0.66 -12.68
C GLN A 752 4.73 1.64 -12.87
N TYR A 753 3.79 1.68 -11.92
CA TYR A 753 2.69 2.64 -11.94
C TYR A 753 3.12 3.96 -11.29
N LEU A 754 3.33 5.00 -12.09
CA LEU A 754 3.84 6.28 -11.60
C LEU A 754 2.70 7.18 -11.12
N THR A 755 2.63 7.38 -9.81
CA THR A 755 1.76 8.35 -9.15
C THR A 755 2.57 9.26 -8.23
N LEU A 756 1.91 10.24 -7.61
CA LEU A 756 2.57 11.12 -6.62
C LEU A 756 3.13 10.36 -5.40
N GLU A 757 2.66 9.14 -5.14
CA GLU A 757 3.07 8.32 -4.00
C GLU A 757 4.09 7.25 -4.38
N HIS A 758 4.46 7.16 -5.66
CA HIS A 758 5.45 6.19 -6.13
C HIS A 758 6.87 6.60 -5.65
N PRO A 759 7.71 5.68 -5.12
CA PRO A 759 9.02 6.01 -4.55
C PRO A 759 9.94 6.81 -5.47
N PHE A 760 9.93 6.50 -6.77
CA PHE A 760 10.67 7.29 -7.77
C PHE A 760 10.22 8.76 -7.80
N ILE A 761 8.90 9.01 -7.84
CA ILE A 761 8.35 10.37 -7.88
C ILE A 761 8.61 11.07 -6.55
N GLU A 762 8.47 10.38 -5.42
CA GLU A 762 8.81 10.92 -4.10
C GLU A 762 10.29 11.33 -4.04
N SER A 763 11.21 10.54 -4.60
CA SER A 763 12.64 10.91 -4.68
C SER A 763 12.88 12.16 -5.54
N VAL A 764 12.13 12.31 -6.65
CA VAL A 764 12.18 13.52 -7.49
C VAL A 764 11.69 14.73 -6.70
N MET A 765 10.56 14.60 -6.01
CA MET A 765 9.99 15.68 -5.20
C MET A 765 10.91 16.05 -4.03
N GLU A 766 11.52 15.07 -3.36
CA GLU A 766 12.45 15.27 -2.25
C GLU A 766 13.74 15.95 -2.72
N MET A 767 14.29 15.51 -3.86
CA MET A 767 15.47 16.13 -4.46
C MET A 767 15.19 17.58 -4.88
N ILE A 768 14.02 17.87 -5.45
CA ILE A 768 13.59 19.24 -5.73
C ILE A 768 13.51 20.04 -4.43
N ARG A 769 12.94 19.49 -3.36
CA ARG A 769 12.76 20.20 -2.08
C ARG A 769 14.08 20.51 -1.38
N THR A 770 14.95 19.51 -1.26
CA THR A 770 16.16 19.55 -0.43
C THR A 770 17.34 20.19 -1.13
N GLN A 771 17.44 20.01 -2.45
CA GLN A 771 18.53 20.59 -3.21
C GLN A 771 18.19 22.01 -3.67
N SER A 772 19.22 22.72 -4.12
CA SER A 772 19.09 24.06 -4.65
C SER A 772 18.42 24.13 -6.04
N PHE A 773 17.92 23.00 -6.55
CA PHE A 773 17.28 22.87 -7.85
C PHE A 773 16.12 23.87 -8.00
N GLY A 774 16.22 24.76 -9.00
CA GLY A 774 15.16 25.70 -9.35
C GLY A 774 14.84 26.74 -8.28
N SER A 775 15.70 26.97 -7.29
CA SER A 775 15.38 27.87 -6.18
C SER A 775 15.56 29.36 -6.52
N THR A 776 16.25 29.68 -7.63
CA THR A 776 16.55 31.07 -8.03
C THR A 776 16.32 31.31 -9.51
N ASN A 777 15.67 32.41 -9.89
CA ASN A 777 15.50 32.76 -11.30
C ASN A 777 15.49 34.26 -11.57
N VAL A 778 15.90 34.65 -12.78
CA VAL A 778 15.74 36.02 -13.29
C VAL A 778 15.12 35.92 -14.69
N ALA A 779 14.03 36.64 -14.92
CA ALA A 779 13.29 36.59 -16.18
C ALA A 779 12.91 37.99 -16.67
N LEU A 780 12.71 38.11 -17.98
CA LEU A 780 12.14 39.31 -18.59
C LEU A 780 10.62 39.21 -18.59
N LEU A 781 9.94 40.26 -18.12
CA LEU A 781 8.50 40.39 -18.20
C LEU A 781 8.14 41.37 -19.31
N LYS A 782 7.55 40.88 -20.40
CA LYS A 782 7.04 41.74 -21.48
C LYS A 782 5.70 42.35 -21.08
N SER A 783 5.67 43.66 -20.84
CA SER A 783 4.44 44.34 -20.45
C SER A 783 4.39 45.80 -20.92
N ASN A 784 3.22 46.21 -21.41
CA ASN A 784 2.89 47.61 -21.68
C ASN A 784 2.28 48.31 -20.47
N ALA A 785 1.83 47.55 -19.47
CA ALA A 785 1.12 48.08 -18.30
C ALA A 785 2.07 48.58 -17.21
N LEU A 786 3.31 48.07 -17.19
CA LEU A 786 4.33 48.40 -16.21
C LEU A 786 5.44 49.25 -16.81
N LYS A 787 6.10 50.06 -15.98
CA LYS A 787 7.16 50.97 -16.42
C LYS A 787 8.38 50.16 -16.89
N GLN A 788 8.86 50.42 -18.10
CA GLN A 788 10.07 49.80 -18.61
C GLN A 788 11.26 49.99 -17.66
N GLY A 789 12.00 48.92 -17.40
CA GLY A 789 13.18 48.90 -16.52
C GLY A 789 12.84 48.76 -15.03
N SER A 790 11.56 48.71 -14.65
CA SER A 790 11.17 48.39 -13.28
C SER A 790 11.36 46.92 -12.96
N VAL A 791 11.53 46.61 -11.69
CA VAL A 791 11.71 45.24 -11.19
C VAL A 791 10.50 44.81 -10.37
N LEU A 792 10.08 43.56 -10.52
CA LEU A 792 9.22 42.88 -9.55
C LEU A 792 10.02 41.77 -8.88
N LEU A 793 9.71 41.50 -7.62
CA LEU A 793 10.28 40.39 -6.87
C LEU A 793 9.17 39.42 -6.49
N GLU A 794 9.28 38.17 -6.93
CA GLU A 794 8.43 37.07 -6.50
C GLU A 794 9.20 36.17 -5.54
N VAL A 795 8.63 35.89 -4.38
CA VAL A 795 9.19 34.96 -3.40
C VAL A 795 8.11 33.97 -2.99
N TRP A 796 8.46 32.69 -3.02
CA TRP A 796 7.63 31.61 -2.50
C TRP A 796 8.18 31.14 -1.17
N PHE A 797 7.30 31.05 -0.19
CA PHE A 797 7.61 30.55 1.13
C PHE A 797 6.79 29.30 1.44
N LYS A 798 7.42 28.31 2.09
CA LYS A 798 6.74 27.17 2.69
C LYS A 798 6.36 27.52 4.12
N VAL A 799 5.13 27.18 4.50
CA VAL A 799 4.65 27.18 5.88
C VAL A 799 4.83 25.76 6.39
N ASP A 800 5.60 25.60 7.46
CA ASP A 800 5.92 24.27 7.97
C ASP A 800 6.04 24.26 9.50
N VAL A 801 5.85 23.07 10.06
CA VAL A 801 5.98 22.79 11.49
C VAL A 801 6.81 21.53 11.66
N VAL A 802 7.81 21.58 12.53
CA VAL A 802 8.60 20.39 12.87
C VAL A 802 7.77 19.55 13.84
N ALA A 803 7.31 18.39 13.40
CA ALA A 803 6.48 17.50 14.21
C ALA A 803 6.65 16.03 13.79
N PRO A 804 6.40 15.08 14.70
CA PRO A 804 6.35 13.65 14.37
C PRO A 804 5.34 13.35 13.26
N LYS A 805 5.68 12.42 12.36
CA LYS A 805 4.83 12.05 11.20
C LYS A 805 3.43 11.55 11.63
N ALA A 806 3.35 10.83 12.75
CA ALA A 806 2.11 10.31 13.33
C ALA A 806 1.03 11.38 13.60
N LEU A 807 1.42 12.63 13.85
CA LEU A 807 0.47 13.73 14.04
C LEU A 807 -0.09 14.27 12.73
N ASN A 808 0.60 14.03 11.60
CA ASN A 808 0.22 14.46 10.25
C ASN A 808 -0.21 15.94 10.19
N LEU A 809 0.47 16.83 10.94
CA LEU A 809 0.12 18.25 11.05
C LEU A 809 0.07 19.00 9.70
N PRO A 810 0.92 18.71 8.70
CA PRO A 810 0.82 19.40 7.40
C PRO A 810 -0.55 19.26 6.73
N SER A 811 -1.26 18.15 6.96
CA SER A 811 -2.63 17.94 6.45
C SER A 811 -3.66 18.91 7.03
N SER A 812 -3.36 19.52 8.18
CA SER A 812 -4.25 20.46 8.87
C SER A 812 -3.96 21.92 8.52
N LEU A 813 -2.87 22.20 7.81
CA LEU A 813 -2.52 23.55 7.38
C LEU A 813 -3.47 24.00 6.24
N PRO A 814 -4.21 25.11 6.41
CA PRO A 814 -5.12 25.61 5.37
C PRO A 814 -4.36 26.09 4.13
N LYS A 815 -3.10 26.52 4.33
CA LYS A 815 -2.23 27.01 3.27
C LYS A 815 -0.78 26.66 3.59
N GLN A 816 -0.20 25.78 2.78
CA GLN A 816 1.20 25.35 2.95
C GLN A 816 2.20 26.22 2.20
N LEU A 817 1.75 27.00 1.21
CA LEU A 817 2.61 27.87 0.39
C LEU A 817 2.10 29.30 0.40
N ILE A 818 2.99 30.25 0.72
CA ILE A 818 2.73 31.68 0.65
C ILE A 818 3.56 32.24 -0.50
N ARG A 819 2.89 32.72 -1.54
CA ARG A 819 3.50 33.53 -2.59
C ARG A 819 3.40 35.00 -2.23
N VAL A 820 4.51 35.72 -2.37
CA VAL A 820 4.57 37.17 -2.26
C VAL A 820 5.17 37.77 -3.53
N LEU A 821 4.41 38.60 -4.23
CA LEU A 821 4.83 39.33 -5.43
C LEU A 821 4.86 40.83 -5.14
N LEU A 822 6.04 41.43 -5.10
CA LEU A 822 6.23 42.85 -4.81
C LEU A 822 6.70 43.63 -6.04
N SER A 823 6.19 44.85 -6.18
CA SER A 823 6.75 45.83 -7.11
C SER A 823 8.04 46.47 -6.61
N GLU A 824 8.77 47.17 -7.50
CA GLU A 824 9.97 47.94 -7.15
C GLU A 824 9.72 48.94 -6.01
N ASN A 825 8.50 49.45 -5.88
CA ASN A 825 8.11 50.40 -4.82
C ASN A 825 7.57 49.72 -3.54
N GLY A 826 7.49 48.38 -3.51
CA GLY A 826 7.04 47.63 -2.35
C GLY A 826 5.52 47.43 -2.26
N GLN A 827 4.78 47.75 -3.33
CA GLN A 827 3.36 47.39 -3.40
C GLN A 827 3.22 45.87 -3.58
N ASP A 828 2.41 45.24 -2.72
CA ASP A 828 2.03 43.83 -2.82
C ASP A 828 0.97 43.62 -3.92
N LEU A 829 1.30 42.74 -4.87
CA LEU A 829 0.50 42.39 -6.03
C LEU A 829 0.04 40.92 -6.01
N SER A 830 0.34 40.18 -4.93
CA SER A 830 0.17 38.72 -4.84
C SER A 830 -1.26 38.27 -5.13
N ALA A 831 -2.26 38.95 -4.53
CA ALA A 831 -3.67 38.64 -4.73
C ALA A 831 -4.25 39.18 -6.05
N LYS A 832 -3.56 40.11 -6.71
CA LYS A 832 -4.06 40.78 -7.93
C LYS A 832 -3.61 40.10 -9.22
N ILE A 833 -2.49 39.37 -9.16
CA ILE A 833 -1.85 38.79 -10.34
C ILE A 833 -1.56 37.33 -10.03
N ASP A 834 -2.34 36.41 -10.58
CA ASP A 834 -2.09 34.97 -10.47
C ASP A 834 -0.78 34.55 -11.21
N PRO A 835 -0.02 33.55 -10.73
CA PRO A 835 1.22 33.13 -11.41
C PRO A 835 0.99 32.69 -12.86
N SER A 836 -0.15 32.04 -13.15
CA SER A 836 -0.49 31.55 -14.48
C SER A 836 -0.63 32.67 -15.51
N ILE A 837 -1.02 33.88 -15.07
CA ILE A 837 -1.16 35.06 -15.92
C ILE A 837 0.20 35.59 -16.36
N LEU A 838 1.23 35.49 -15.51
CA LEU A 838 2.58 35.99 -15.81
C LEU A 838 3.33 35.06 -16.75
N ARG A 839 3.22 33.73 -16.56
CA ARG A 839 4.01 32.71 -17.26
C ARG A 839 4.15 32.91 -18.78
N PRO A 840 3.09 33.23 -19.55
CA PRO A 840 3.21 33.41 -21.01
C PRO A 840 4.05 34.62 -21.44
N TYR A 841 4.21 35.61 -20.56
CA TYR A 841 4.94 36.86 -20.83
C TYR A 841 6.38 36.84 -20.28
N LEU A 842 6.77 35.74 -19.64
CA LEU A 842 8.11 35.54 -19.09
C LEU A 842 9.06 34.98 -20.15
N HIS A 843 10.16 35.68 -20.38
CA HIS A 843 11.21 35.25 -21.30
C HIS A 843 12.53 35.03 -20.57
N HIS A 844 13.30 34.08 -21.10
CA HIS A 844 14.65 33.79 -20.62
C HIS A 844 15.57 35.01 -20.78
N LEU A 845 16.44 35.19 -19.79
CA LEU A 845 17.52 36.16 -19.80
C LEU A 845 18.84 35.39 -19.70
N ASP A 846 19.83 35.76 -20.51
CA ASP A 846 21.12 35.08 -20.50
C ASP A 846 21.89 35.33 -19.19
N GLY A 847 22.78 34.40 -18.83
CA GLY A 847 23.47 34.43 -17.55
C GLY A 847 24.28 35.71 -17.28
N ASN A 848 24.85 36.35 -18.31
CA ASN A 848 25.60 37.59 -18.13
C ASN A 848 24.66 38.77 -17.82
N SER A 849 23.53 38.86 -18.52
CA SER A 849 22.52 39.86 -18.22
C SER A 849 21.83 39.63 -16.87
N CYS A 850 21.57 38.38 -16.47
CA CYS A 850 21.09 38.06 -15.12
C CYS A 850 22.03 38.61 -14.04
N ARG A 851 23.35 38.36 -14.17
CA ARG A 851 24.38 38.89 -13.26
C ARG A 851 24.36 40.41 -13.17
N GLN A 852 24.23 41.09 -14.30
CA GLN A 852 24.16 42.54 -14.35
C GLN A 852 22.92 43.08 -13.66
N VAL A 853 21.76 42.46 -13.88
CA VAL A 853 20.50 42.84 -13.23
C VAL A 853 20.60 42.67 -11.72
N VAL A 854 21.03 41.50 -11.24
CA VAL A 854 21.18 41.22 -9.80
C VAL A 854 22.14 42.21 -9.16
N LYS A 855 23.30 42.46 -9.79
CA LYS A 855 24.30 43.40 -9.26
C LYS A 855 23.80 44.84 -9.25
N ALA A 856 23.12 45.29 -10.31
CA ALA A 856 22.61 46.66 -10.43
C ALA A 856 21.42 46.95 -9.51
N ARG A 857 20.65 45.91 -9.14
CA ARG A 857 19.41 46.03 -8.36
C ARG A 857 19.50 45.35 -7.00
N ARG A 858 20.70 45.07 -6.51
CA ARG A 858 20.98 44.38 -5.24
C ARG A 858 20.20 44.95 -4.06
N ASP A 859 20.34 46.25 -3.80
CA ASP A 859 19.71 46.92 -2.65
C ASP A 859 18.18 46.83 -2.71
N VAL A 860 17.61 46.93 -3.91
CA VAL A 860 16.17 46.78 -4.14
C VAL A 860 15.73 45.34 -3.86
N ILE A 861 16.47 44.35 -4.36
CA ILE A 861 16.16 42.93 -4.15
C ILE A 861 16.21 42.58 -2.66
N GLU A 862 17.27 42.98 -1.95
CA GLU A 862 17.44 42.72 -0.51
C GLU A 862 16.30 43.38 0.29
N THR A 863 15.99 44.64 0.01
CA THR A 863 14.91 45.37 0.69
C THR A 863 13.54 44.73 0.43
N ARG A 864 13.24 44.37 -0.82
CA ARG A 864 11.96 43.75 -1.18
C ARG A 864 11.86 42.32 -0.65
N TYR A 865 12.96 41.59 -0.58
CA TYR A 865 12.97 40.26 0.02
C TYR A 865 12.66 40.32 1.53
N ALA A 866 13.29 41.25 2.26
CA ALA A 866 12.99 41.45 3.68
C ALA A 866 11.51 41.82 3.89
N GLN A 867 10.98 42.71 3.04
CA GLN A 867 9.56 43.06 3.05
C GLN A 867 8.66 41.85 2.76
N ALA A 868 9.02 41.00 1.79
CA ALA A 868 8.25 39.80 1.46
C ALA A 868 8.23 38.79 2.62
N LEU A 869 9.37 38.63 3.31
CA LEU A 869 9.46 37.79 4.50
C LEU A 869 8.59 38.32 5.64
N ASP A 870 8.56 39.64 5.86
CA ASP A 870 7.71 40.26 6.87
C ASP A 870 6.22 40.09 6.54
N ILE A 871 5.83 40.21 5.28
CA ILE A 871 4.44 39.94 4.83
C ILE A 871 4.07 38.49 5.13
N ALA A 872 4.93 37.53 4.76
CA ALA A 872 4.67 36.12 5.01
C ALA A 872 4.58 35.80 6.52
N LYS A 873 5.46 36.39 7.34
CA LYS A 873 5.40 36.27 8.81
C LYS A 873 4.16 36.91 9.42
N THR A 874 3.66 38.00 8.85
CA THR A 874 2.45 38.67 9.33
C THR A 874 1.21 37.79 9.18
N SER A 875 1.18 36.92 8.17
CA SER A 875 0.08 35.94 7.99
C SER A 875 0.18 34.70 8.90
N LEU A 876 1.31 34.46 9.57
CA LEU A 876 1.49 33.25 10.39
C LEU A 876 0.50 33.10 11.54
N PRO A 877 0.20 34.13 12.35
CA PRO A 877 -0.70 33.97 13.49
C PRO A 877 -2.11 33.53 13.09
N GLU A 878 -2.62 34.06 11.97
CA GLU A 878 -3.93 33.67 11.42
C GLU A 878 -3.90 32.23 10.91
N LEU A 879 -2.87 31.85 10.15
CA LEU A 879 -2.70 30.48 9.64
C LEU A 879 -2.54 29.47 10.78
N MET A 880 -1.80 29.83 11.83
CA MET A 880 -1.64 29.02 13.03
C MET A 880 -2.96 28.80 13.75
N GLN A 881 -3.77 29.84 13.92
CA GLN A 881 -5.08 29.72 14.54
C GLN A 881 -6.00 28.81 13.71
N GLN A 882 -6.07 29.01 12.40
CA GLN A 882 -6.87 28.18 11.49
C GLN A 882 -6.40 26.71 11.50
N ALA A 883 -5.08 26.48 11.51
CA ALA A 883 -4.52 25.13 11.59
C ALA A 883 -4.87 24.45 12.93
N LYS A 884 -4.84 25.19 14.04
CA LYS A 884 -5.26 24.68 15.36
C LYS A 884 -6.74 24.34 15.39
N GLU A 885 -7.59 25.20 14.83
CA GLU A 885 -9.04 24.96 14.73
C GLU A 885 -9.34 23.72 13.88
N HIS A 886 -8.70 23.58 12.71
CA HIS A 886 -8.87 22.43 11.83
C HIS A 886 -8.38 21.13 12.46
N TYR A 887 -7.17 21.14 13.04
CA TYR A 887 -6.59 19.98 13.72
C TYR A 887 -7.42 19.56 14.94
N SER A 888 -7.83 20.54 15.77
CA SER A 888 -8.67 20.29 16.93
C SER A 888 -10.01 19.69 16.54
N GLY A 889 -10.70 20.27 15.54
CA GLY A 889 -12.01 19.81 15.09
C GLY A 889 -11.98 18.37 14.56
N LYS A 890 -10.93 17.99 13.83
CA LYS A 890 -10.75 16.63 13.30
C LYS A 890 -10.74 15.58 14.40
N TRP A 891 -10.01 15.83 15.49
CA TRP A 891 -9.92 14.88 16.61
C TRP A 891 -11.11 15.00 17.55
N GLN A 892 -11.61 16.21 17.79
CA GLN A 892 -12.72 16.43 18.73
C GLN A 892 -13.97 15.67 18.29
N TYR A 893 -14.28 15.68 17.00
CA TYR A 893 -15.40 14.91 16.46
C TYR A 893 -15.29 13.41 16.79
N GLU A 894 -14.11 12.82 16.57
CA GLU A 894 -13.90 11.39 16.84
C GLU A 894 -13.87 11.09 18.35
N ILE A 895 -13.26 11.96 19.16
CA ILE A 895 -13.26 11.85 20.62
C ILE A 895 -14.69 11.91 21.16
N ASP A 896 -15.51 12.86 20.69
CA ASP A 896 -16.91 13.02 21.12
C ASP A 896 -17.74 11.81 20.69
N ARG A 897 -17.55 11.34 19.44
CA ARG A 897 -18.20 10.13 18.92
C ARG A 897 -17.84 8.91 19.76
N LEU A 898 -16.56 8.62 19.98
CA LEU A 898 -16.11 7.47 20.77
C LEU A 898 -16.56 7.58 22.23
N SER A 899 -16.54 8.79 22.82
CA SER A 899 -17.01 9.02 24.19
C SER A 899 -18.52 8.82 24.32
N TYR A 900 -19.30 9.23 23.32
CA TYR A 900 -20.74 8.98 23.26
C TYR A 900 -21.02 7.49 23.08
N LEU A 901 -20.36 6.85 22.13
CA LEU A 901 -20.54 5.44 21.86
C LEU A 901 -20.12 4.58 23.06
N LYS A 902 -19.10 4.96 23.83
CA LYS A 902 -18.71 4.27 25.07
C LYS A 902 -19.84 4.19 26.11
N GLN A 903 -20.83 5.10 26.06
CA GLN A 903 -21.99 5.08 26.96
C GLN A 903 -22.94 3.91 26.68
N PHE A 904 -22.97 3.45 25.43
CA PHE A 904 -23.87 2.40 24.94
C PHE A 904 -23.13 1.11 24.57
N ASN A 905 -21.87 1.25 24.15
CA ASN A 905 -21.00 0.18 23.72
C ASN A 905 -19.72 0.17 24.58
N PRO A 906 -19.67 -0.69 25.62
CA PRO A 906 -18.52 -0.76 26.51
C PRO A 906 -17.24 -1.29 25.82
N SER A 907 -17.31 -1.72 24.55
CA SER A 907 -16.15 -2.16 23.77
C SER A 907 -15.22 -1.02 23.33
N ILE A 908 -15.62 0.24 23.55
CA ILE A 908 -14.74 1.36 23.24
C ILE A 908 -13.76 1.52 24.39
N ARG A 909 -12.52 1.11 24.12
CA ARG A 909 -11.44 1.15 25.10
C ARG A 909 -11.12 2.60 25.49
N GLU A 910 -10.81 2.79 26.76
CA GLU A 910 -10.46 4.11 27.31
C GLU A 910 -9.13 4.63 26.78
N ASP A 911 -8.17 3.73 26.60
CA ASP A 911 -6.86 4.02 26.05
C ASP A 911 -6.93 4.57 24.61
N GLU A 912 -7.89 4.14 23.78
CA GLU A 912 -8.14 4.70 22.46
C GLU A 912 -8.48 6.19 22.56
N ILE A 913 -9.43 6.54 23.45
CA ILE A 913 -9.87 7.93 23.66
C ILE A 913 -8.72 8.76 24.26
N GLU A 914 -8.02 8.25 25.28
CA GLU A 914 -6.89 8.93 25.92
C GLU A 914 -5.76 9.20 24.93
N ARG A 915 -5.49 8.27 24.02
CA ARG A 915 -4.44 8.41 22.99
C ARG A 915 -4.82 9.48 21.97
N LEU A 916 -6.07 9.53 21.52
CA LEU A 916 -6.57 10.61 20.65
C LEU A 916 -6.48 11.98 21.35
N GLN A 917 -6.85 12.07 22.63
CA GLN A 917 -6.72 13.29 23.42
C GLN A 917 -5.26 13.72 23.58
N LYS A 918 -4.35 12.77 23.82
CA LYS A 918 -2.89 13.01 23.87
C LYS A 918 -2.40 13.60 22.55
N PHE A 919 -2.74 13.00 21.42
CA PHE A 919 -2.34 13.51 20.10
C PHE A 919 -2.93 14.87 19.76
N GLN A 920 -4.19 15.11 20.13
CA GLN A 920 -4.81 16.43 19.97
C GLN A 920 -4.01 17.47 20.76
N LYS A 921 -3.68 17.18 22.03
CA LYS A 921 -2.91 18.09 22.89
C LYS A 921 -1.48 18.32 22.39
N GLU A 922 -0.76 17.27 22.02
CA GLU A 922 0.62 17.35 21.51
C GLU A 922 0.68 18.13 20.19
N GLY A 923 -0.20 17.81 19.23
CA GLY A 923 -0.25 18.52 17.96
C GLY A 923 -0.61 19.99 18.10
N LEU A 924 -1.55 20.34 19.00
CA LEU A 924 -1.88 21.74 19.28
C LEU A 924 -0.70 22.52 19.87
N GLY A 925 0.12 21.88 20.71
CA GLY A 925 1.34 22.49 21.26
C GLY A 925 2.44 22.68 20.20
N LEU A 926 2.62 21.72 19.30
CA LEU A 926 3.61 21.81 18.23
C LEU A 926 3.24 22.84 17.15
N LEU A 927 1.95 23.07 16.91
CA LEU A 927 1.49 24.12 16.00
C LEU A 927 1.89 25.54 16.46
N ASP A 928 2.26 25.75 17.73
CA ASP A 928 2.87 27.02 18.17
C ASP A 928 4.25 27.28 17.56
N GLY A 929 4.93 26.22 17.09
CA GLY A 929 6.20 26.27 16.39
C GLY A 929 6.10 26.51 14.87
N LEU A 930 4.94 26.91 14.37
CA LEU A 930 4.73 27.16 12.94
C LEU A 930 5.72 28.21 12.42
N SER A 931 6.40 27.89 11.32
CA SER A 931 7.46 28.72 10.76
C SER A 931 7.30 28.89 9.26
N VAL A 932 8.00 29.88 8.71
CA VAL A 932 8.01 30.17 7.27
C VAL A 932 9.44 30.11 6.76
N THR A 933 9.67 29.27 5.75
CA THR A 933 10.97 29.12 5.09
C THR A 933 10.89 29.60 3.63
N PRO A 934 11.86 30.38 3.15
CA PRO A 934 11.93 30.79 1.76
C PRO A 934 12.37 29.61 0.88
N GLU A 935 11.57 29.26 -0.12
CA GLU A 935 11.83 28.12 -1.00
C GLU A 935 12.35 28.55 -2.38
N ALA A 936 11.82 29.66 -2.91
CA ALA A 936 12.18 30.09 -4.26
C ALA A 936 12.07 31.61 -4.41
N ILE A 937 12.96 32.20 -5.21
CA ILE A 937 13.00 33.63 -5.52
C ILE A 937 13.13 33.87 -7.02
N GLN A 938 12.29 34.74 -7.57
CA GLN A 938 12.36 35.17 -8.97
C GLN A 938 12.37 36.69 -9.09
N VAL A 939 13.31 37.21 -9.87
CA VAL A 939 13.39 38.64 -10.21
C VAL A 939 12.86 38.83 -11.62
N LEU A 940 11.84 39.67 -11.77
CA LEU A 940 11.24 39.98 -13.06
C LEU A 940 11.63 41.39 -13.50
N VAL A 941 12.26 41.50 -14.67
CA VAL A 941 12.64 42.79 -15.26
C VAL A 941 11.66 43.18 -16.35
N VAL A 942 10.97 44.29 -16.17
CA VAL A 942 9.95 44.75 -17.12
C VAL A 942 10.60 45.32 -18.37
N VAL A 943 10.25 44.75 -19.52
CA VAL A 943 10.63 45.24 -20.85
C VAL A 943 9.39 45.50 -21.68
N LYS A 944 9.52 46.38 -22.68
CA LYS A 944 8.46 46.54 -23.69
C LYS A 944 8.35 45.25 -24.52
N PRO A 945 7.13 44.88 -24.97
CA PRO A 945 6.90 43.66 -25.72
C PRO A 945 7.78 43.50 -26.96
#